data_AF-A0AAU5ACW0-F1
#
_entry.id   AF-A0AAU5ACW0-F1
#
_cell.length_a   1.000
_cell.length_b   1.000
_cell.length_c   1.000
_cell.angle_alpha   90.00
_cell.angle_beta   90.00
_cell.angle_gamma   90.00
#
_symmetry.space_group_name_H-M   'P 1'
#
loop_
_entity.id
_entity.type
_entity.pdbx_description
1 polymer ?
#
loop_
_entity_poly.entity_id
_entity_poly.type
_entity_poly.pdbx_seq_one_letter_code
_entity_poly.pdbx_strand_id
1 'polypeptide(L)'
;MIRAWRIGVTAVAAFAALAGTPGLAQARQPSDTTPLTTSADSPLPPGWRISGEGAARELVWRSPTPVPMGDARVEFRSANRLVGIPQPGKDSRTFRLALDEVGNAPLKDLQVLAAGRRLDAAADNSSARDGSVHDAAQPPAALPANPVDPGRPGAYRTITGEYTLDPVKLPGYAAPIEMRAVVVAPKRATGKRPLALFLHGRHTTCFKPGDKDYTNGVWPCPSGTRPVPSHKGHLQDQQLLASQGYVTVSISANGINGQDQQAEDAGAQARSSLVRRHLARWADWASRPTGAPTAVRNAPEADLSQVLLVGHSRGGEGVNRAAMDSLYPAPAAQDGYRGPVRWKIRGIVLIGPTIFGQNPVADVPSVTILPGCDGDVSDLQGEVYVDGTRGVSRGNALHSAVYMVGANHNFFNTEWTPGRSQAPSLDDFRDDEEQPDRVCSVGSKPRLTADQQHKAGATYIAAAARLFVAGDDRVRPLLDGSGKRAPSADPARVLTHAVGARRSGAFLPDGPVTVTGAQLCSAIDPAPRTACLDQETPGASPHFAAWDTGREAGRRAVALNWSTPGTAARVQPAAPLSLAGSKELALRVFVPPNTSGTQLDLAVTDASGRRAALGRVRVEGLPGSDHTASYWAQEARVPLTAAARAGLDLRHVKSLDLTPRSPSGKAWLMDAWGWTPGTPAVQAPTLPRVDVGRTTVKEGDSGTRTYRIPVEISGHGVGQVRVYTLDQATGLGTDKLVTVRPGSNAIDVPVVVKGDTLYSHDLRHDIAVKAVKGAVVGSHRGGVTTQNDDPVPTITVTPVADRVTEGQSLTWRLTLSKAAGVDLEQPILVNPVTDGIELSTKDVDPQWLRRNGVEAAPERPLSEANLSLELDIPAGSTSAEVTVPTVTDQVAEPSESVLLELIGSDARAYLLKGAVLDGS
;
A
#
# COMPACT_ATOMS: atom_id res chain seq x y z
N MET A 1 -46.53 36.95 18.32
CA MET A 1 -46.37 38.40 18.54
C MET A 1 -46.06 39.05 17.21
N ILE A 2 -46.98 39.92 16.77
CA ILE A 2 -46.95 40.69 15.54
C ILE A 2 -46.12 41.95 15.77
N ARG A 3 -45.24 42.32 14.84
CA ARG A 3 -45.14 43.70 14.31
C ARG A 3 -44.14 43.76 13.15
N ALA A 4 -44.71 43.98 11.98
CA ALA A 4 -44.05 44.45 10.77
C ALA A 4 -43.82 45.96 10.85
N TRP A 5 -42.82 46.47 10.14
CA TRP A 5 -42.79 47.84 9.61
C TRP A 5 -42.46 47.80 8.10
N ARG A 6 -43.29 48.50 7.32
CA ARG A 6 -43.20 48.80 5.87
C ARG A 6 -42.53 50.19 5.71
N ILE A 7 -41.89 50.58 4.60
CA ILE A 7 -42.37 51.32 3.39
C ILE A 7 -41.08 52.01 2.85
N GLY A 8 -40.75 52.21 1.55
CA GLY A 8 -41.38 51.90 0.27
C GLY A 8 -40.76 52.71 -0.91
N VAL A 9 -40.96 52.19 -2.14
CA VAL A 9 -41.24 52.84 -3.47
C VAL A 9 -40.21 53.85 -4.06
N THR A 10 -39.85 53.96 -5.35
CA THR A 10 -40.49 53.79 -6.70
C THR A 10 -39.35 53.90 -7.75
N ALA A 11 -39.35 53.36 -8.98
CA ALA A 11 -40.25 53.66 -10.10
C ALA A 11 -40.03 52.72 -11.32
N VAL A 12 -41.04 52.67 -12.17
CA VAL A 12 -41.25 51.83 -13.37
C VAL A 12 -41.40 52.72 -14.61
N ALA A 13 -40.92 52.25 -15.77
CA ALA A 13 -41.46 52.54 -17.11
C ALA A 13 -41.04 51.35 -18.03
N ALA A 14 -41.93 50.44 -18.49
CA ALA A 14 -42.87 50.53 -19.63
C ALA A 14 -42.16 50.92 -20.96
N PHE A 15 -42.34 50.33 -22.16
CA PHE A 15 -43.04 49.17 -22.73
C PHE A 15 -42.77 49.27 -24.26
N ALA A 16 -42.57 48.18 -25.01
CA ALA A 16 -43.17 47.93 -26.34
C ALA A 16 -42.48 46.76 -27.08
N ALA A 17 -43.30 45.77 -27.44
CA ALA A 17 -42.94 44.65 -28.29
C ALA A 17 -43.32 44.95 -29.75
N LEU A 18 -42.62 44.33 -30.72
CA LEU A 18 -43.22 43.68 -31.91
C LEU A 18 -42.19 42.97 -32.81
N ALA A 19 -42.48 41.67 -33.03
CA ALA A 19 -42.35 40.86 -34.26
C ALA A 19 -40.98 40.49 -34.88
N GLY A 20 -40.81 39.18 -35.13
CA GLY A 20 -40.17 38.68 -36.37
C GLY A 20 -39.19 37.51 -36.25
N THR A 21 -39.71 36.26 -36.22
CA THR A 21 -39.15 34.96 -36.73
C THR A 21 -37.69 34.51 -36.46
N PRO A 22 -37.45 33.19 -36.24
CA PRO A 22 -36.16 32.67 -35.80
C PRO A 22 -35.19 32.49 -36.97
N GLY A 23 -34.15 33.32 -37.03
CA GLY A 23 -32.98 33.13 -37.88
C GLY A 23 -31.93 32.31 -37.12
N LEU A 24 -31.46 31.23 -37.75
CA LEU A 24 -30.41 30.31 -37.32
C LEU A 24 -29.23 31.01 -36.60
N ALA A 25 -29.22 30.94 -35.27
CA ALA A 25 -28.00 31.15 -34.50
C ALA A 25 -27.25 29.82 -34.47
N GLN A 26 -26.20 29.70 -35.29
CA GLN A 26 -25.18 28.68 -35.12
C GLN A 26 -24.66 28.78 -33.68
N ALA A 27 -24.97 27.76 -32.88
CA ALA A 27 -24.31 27.54 -31.62
C ALA A 27 -22.80 27.48 -31.91
N ARG A 28 -22.07 28.47 -31.39
CA ARG A 28 -20.62 28.47 -31.39
C ARG A 28 -20.20 27.18 -30.66
N GLN A 29 -19.64 26.24 -31.42
CA GLN A 29 -19.15 24.99 -30.88
C GLN A 29 -18.20 25.29 -29.72
N PRO A 30 -18.23 24.51 -28.62
CA PRO A 30 -17.14 24.53 -27.67
C PRO A 30 -15.89 24.14 -28.46
N SER A 31 -14.90 25.02 -28.47
CA SER A 31 -13.64 24.82 -29.17
C SER A 31 -13.10 23.43 -28.83
N ASP A 32 -12.90 22.62 -29.87
CA ASP A 32 -12.20 21.34 -29.78
C ASP A 32 -10.86 21.58 -29.07
N THR A 33 -10.73 21.06 -27.85
CA THR A 33 -9.44 20.92 -27.20
C THR A 33 -8.67 19.83 -27.94
N THR A 34 -7.81 20.27 -28.85
CA THR A 34 -6.76 19.45 -29.46
C THR A 34 -5.90 18.80 -28.35
N PRO A 35 -5.49 17.52 -28.49
CA PRO A 35 -4.68 16.85 -27.48
C PRO A 35 -3.26 17.43 -27.47
N LEU A 36 -2.82 17.98 -26.33
CA LEU A 36 -1.40 18.20 -26.06
C LEU A 36 -0.77 16.84 -25.68
N THR A 37 -0.23 16.16 -26.68
CA THR A 37 0.69 15.02 -26.52
C THR A 37 2.14 15.51 -26.50
N THR A 38 2.88 15.00 -25.50
CA THR A 38 4.34 14.81 -25.38
C THR A 38 5.29 16.02 -25.28
N SER A 39 5.98 16.09 -24.10
CA SER A 39 7.41 16.41 -23.82
C SER A 39 8.03 17.63 -24.52
N ALA A 40 8.70 18.58 -23.86
CA ALA A 40 9.69 18.43 -22.79
C ALA A 40 10.08 19.82 -22.26
N ASP A 41 9.64 20.20 -21.04
CA ASP A 41 9.93 21.54 -20.47
C ASP A 41 10.03 21.48 -18.93
N SER A 42 10.79 20.53 -18.38
CA SER A 42 11.02 20.51 -16.93
C SER A 42 12.36 19.84 -16.57
N PRO A 43 13.13 20.36 -15.60
CA PRO A 43 14.23 19.61 -14.99
C PRO A 43 13.76 18.36 -14.22
N LEU A 44 12.43 18.23 -14.03
CA LEU A 44 11.80 17.06 -13.46
C LEU A 44 11.50 16.00 -14.54
N PRO A 45 11.42 14.70 -14.18
CA PRO A 45 11.13 13.65 -15.15
C PRO A 45 9.80 13.86 -15.90
N PRO A 46 9.61 13.26 -17.09
CA PRO A 46 8.38 13.41 -17.87
C PRO A 46 7.10 13.16 -17.04
N GLY A 47 6.13 14.07 -17.17
CA GLY A 47 4.88 14.02 -16.41
C GLY A 47 4.92 14.70 -15.05
N TRP A 48 6.10 15.09 -14.56
CA TRP A 48 6.26 15.90 -13.34
C TRP A 48 6.35 17.39 -13.66
N ARG A 49 5.84 18.21 -12.73
CA ARG A 49 5.97 19.67 -12.73
C ARG A 49 5.73 20.22 -11.34
N ILE A 50 6.14 21.45 -11.10
CA ILE A 50 5.68 22.23 -9.94
C ILE A 50 4.53 23.13 -10.40
N SER A 51 3.49 23.27 -9.57
CA SER A 51 2.34 24.15 -9.87
C SER A 51 1.89 24.94 -8.65
N GLY A 52 1.10 26.00 -8.84
CA GLY A 52 0.62 26.86 -7.75
C GLY A 52 1.57 28.00 -7.43
N GLU A 53 1.15 28.90 -6.53
CA GLU A 53 1.92 30.08 -6.15
C GLU A 53 2.13 30.24 -4.63
N GLY A 54 3.29 30.76 -4.21
CA GLY A 54 3.66 30.96 -2.80
C GLY A 54 3.56 29.69 -1.96
N ALA A 55 2.91 29.76 -0.79
CA ALA A 55 2.65 28.62 0.09
C ALA A 55 1.65 27.58 -0.46
N ALA A 56 1.08 27.82 -1.65
CA ALA A 56 0.19 26.87 -2.33
C ALA A 56 0.92 26.10 -3.45
N ARG A 57 2.26 26.11 -3.47
CA ARG A 57 3.02 25.31 -4.44
C ARG A 57 2.91 23.82 -4.15
N GLU A 58 2.78 23.04 -5.21
CA GLU A 58 2.64 21.60 -5.17
C GLU A 58 3.59 20.96 -6.17
N LEU A 59 4.26 19.88 -5.77
CA LEU A 59 4.83 18.89 -6.68
C LEU A 59 3.67 18.11 -7.32
N VAL A 60 3.60 18.15 -8.65
CA VAL A 60 2.51 17.56 -9.42
C VAL A 60 3.05 16.53 -10.38
N TRP A 61 2.51 15.34 -10.31
CA TRP A 61 2.66 14.33 -11.37
C TRP A 61 1.34 14.16 -12.11
N ARG A 62 1.40 14.09 -13.44
CA ARG A 62 0.26 13.78 -14.30
C ARG A 62 0.54 12.52 -15.10
N SER A 63 -0.19 11.46 -14.79
CA SER A 63 -0.14 10.21 -15.54
C SER A 63 -0.67 10.38 -16.98
N PRO A 64 -0.02 9.74 -17.98
CA PRO A 64 -0.51 9.75 -19.36
C PRO A 64 -1.85 9.02 -19.53
N THR A 65 -2.12 8.04 -18.66
CA THR A 65 -3.38 7.28 -18.59
C THR A 65 -4.07 7.50 -17.24
N PRO A 66 -5.40 7.38 -17.15
CA PRO A 66 -6.08 7.43 -15.84
C PRO A 66 -5.52 6.36 -14.91
N VAL A 67 -5.11 6.75 -13.71
CA VAL A 67 -4.78 5.87 -12.59
C VAL A 67 -6.08 5.62 -11.83
N PRO A 68 -6.63 4.40 -11.88
CA PRO A 68 -7.88 4.10 -11.20
C PRO A 68 -7.76 4.29 -9.68
N MET A 69 -8.87 4.63 -9.05
CA MET A 69 -8.94 4.65 -7.58
C MET A 69 -8.92 3.22 -7.06
N GLY A 70 -7.73 2.75 -6.69
CA GLY A 70 -7.50 1.45 -6.07
C GLY A 70 -7.21 1.54 -4.58
N ASP A 71 -6.83 0.40 -4.03
CA ASP A 71 -6.43 0.19 -2.66
C ASP A 71 -5.00 0.65 -2.37
N ALA A 72 -4.06 0.36 -3.27
CA ALA A 72 -2.68 0.78 -3.11
C ALA A 72 -2.58 2.30 -2.97
N ARG A 73 -1.75 2.73 -2.02
CA ARG A 73 -1.47 4.15 -1.83
C ARG A 73 -0.48 4.58 -2.92
N VAL A 74 -0.80 5.66 -3.63
CA VAL A 74 0.16 6.31 -4.51
C VAL A 74 1.16 7.03 -3.63
N GLU A 75 2.44 6.81 -3.90
CA GLU A 75 3.58 7.37 -3.17
C GLU A 75 4.46 8.12 -4.15
N PHE A 76 4.89 9.33 -3.77
CA PHE A 76 5.99 10.01 -4.42
C PHE A 76 7.29 9.63 -3.74
N ARG A 77 8.29 9.22 -4.52
CA ARG A 77 9.61 8.84 -4.04
C ARG A 77 10.71 9.57 -4.80
N SER A 78 11.86 9.72 -4.16
CA SER A 78 13.12 10.19 -4.76
C SER A 78 14.24 9.29 -4.24
N ALA A 79 15.06 8.73 -5.14
CA ALA A 79 16.11 7.78 -4.80
C ALA A 79 15.64 6.66 -3.83
N ASN A 80 14.46 6.09 -4.12
CA ASN A 80 13.76 5.08 -3.31
C ASN A 80 13.30 5.50 -1.90
N ARG A 81 13.48 6.75 -1.47
CA ARG A 81 12.90 7.30 -0.23
C ARG A 81 11.48 7.81 -0.47
N LEU A 82 10.58 7.59 0.49
CA LEU A 82 9.26 8.22 0.51
C LEU A 82 9.38 9.73 0.71
N VAL A 83 8.94 10.50 -0.29
CA VAL A 83 8.84 11.96 -0.24
C VAL A 83 7.50 12.37 0.36
N GLY A 84 6.42 11.72 -0.06
CA GLY A 84 5.09 11.97 0.51
C GLY A 84 3.97 11.23 -0.21
N ILE A 85 2.75 11.43 0.28
CA ILE A 85 1.55 10.83 -0.27
C ILE A 85 0.76 11.90 -1.00
N PRO A 86 0.77 11.94 -2.34
CA PRO A 86 0.06 12.96 -3.08
C PRO A 86 -1.46 12.80 -2.97
N GLN A 87 -2.16 13.92 -3.00
CA GLN A 87 -3.60 13.99 -3.17
C GLN A 87 -3.97 13.82 -4.66
N PRO A 88 -4.83 12.85 -5.02
CA PRO A 88 -5.31 12.73 -6.38
C PRO A 88 -6.32 13.83 -6.72
N GLY A 89 -6.19 14.35 -7.93
CA GLY A 89 -7.14 15.24 -8.59
C GLY A 89 -8.40 14.50 -9.05
N LYS A 90 -9.41 15.27 -9.44
CA LYS A 90 -10.71 14.76 -9.90
C LYS A 90 -10.66 14.09 -11.27
N ASP A 91 -9.57 14.24 -12.02
CA ASP A 91 -9.38 13.72 -13.37
C ASP A 91 -8.77 12.31 -13.39
N SER A 92 -8.51 11.72 -12.21
CA SER A 92 -7.85 10.42 -12.04
C SER A 92 -6.48 10.33 -12.74
N ARG A 93 -5.84 11.46 -13.05
CA ARG A 93 -4.54 11.51 -13.73
C ARG A 93 -3.54 12.36 -12.98
N THR A 94 -4.01 13.41 -12.32
CA THR A 94 -3.18 14.38 -11.64
C THR A 94 -3.03 14.02 -10.16
N PHE A 95 -1.82 14.06 -9.63
CA PHE A 95 -1.48 13.78 -8.24
C PHE A 95 -0.63 14.94 -7.72
N ARG A 96 -0.98 15.48 -6.54
CA ARG A 96 -0.46 16.74 -6.01
C ARG A 96 0.04 16.55 -4.59
N LEU A 97 1.29 16.89 -4.33
CA LEU A 97 1.86 16.90 -2.99
C LEU A 97 2.32 18.33 -2.70
N ALA A 98 1.89 18.94 -1.60
CA ALA A 98 2.36 20.28 -1.24
C ALA A 98 3.90 20.29 -1.14
N LEU A 99 4.56 21.32 -1.67
CA LEU A 99 6.03 21.39 -1.61
C LEU A 99 6.55 21.49 -0.17
N ASP A 100 5.77 22.09 0.74
CA ASP A 100 6.12 22.09 2.16
C ASP A 100 6.09 20.68 2.76
N GLU A 101 5.29 19.75 2.21
CA GLU A 101 5.33 18.34 2.62
C GLU A 101 6.51 17.58 2.02
N VAL A 102 7.06 18.03 0.88
CA VAL A 102 8.29 17.48 0.27
C VAL A 102 9.51 17.80 1.15
N GLY A 103 9.54 18.99 1.77
CA GLY A 103 10.66 19.47 2.58
C GLY A 103 11.96 19.55 1.77
N ASN A 104 13.10 19.30 2.41
CA ASN A 104 14.43 19.35 1.76
C ASN A 104 14.75 18.08 0.95
N ALA A 105 13.74 17.37 0.47
CA ALA A 105 13.96 16.19 -0.34
C ALA A 105 14.51 16.58 -1.72
N PRO A 106 15.68 16.08 -2.16
CA PRO A 106 16.13 16.27 -3.53
C PRO A 106 15.03 15.85 -4.51
N LEU A 107 14.80 16.65 -5.54
CA LEU A 107 13.83 16.36 -6.60
C LEU A 107 14.45 15.59 -7.78
N LYS A 108 15.55 14.87 -7.50
CA LYS A 108 16.26 14.00 -8.43
C LYS A 108 15.71 12.58 -8.33
N ASP A 109 15.71 11.85 -9.44
CA ASP A 109 15.20 10.47 -9.54
C ASP A 109 13.79 10.29 -8.97
N LEU A 110 12.88 11.23 -9.30
CA LEU A 110 11.49 11.12 -8.88
C LEU A 110 10.82 9.87 -9.47
N GLN A 111 10.03 9.22 -8.63
CA GLN A 111 9.29 8.00 -8.93
C GLN A 111 7.89 8.08 -8.35
N VAL A 112 6.92 7.51 -9.06
CA VAL A 112 5.58 7.28 -8.54
C VAL A 112 5.39 5.80 -8.34
N LEU A 113 5.20 5.37 -7.09
CA LEU A 113 4.95 3.96 -6.76
C LEU A 113 3.53 3.75 -6.24
N ALA A 114 2.98 2.56 -6.48
CA ALA A 114 1.79 2.04 -5.80
C ALA A 114 2.00 0.53 -5.54
N ALA A 115 1.97 0.12 -4.26
CA ALA A 115 2.27 -1.27 -3.84
C ALA A 115 3.56 -1.84 -4.47
N GLY A 116 4.63 -1.04 -4.43
CA GLY A 116 5.94 -1.37 -5.00
C GLY A 116 6.06 -1.22 -6.52
N ARG A 117 4.94 -1.08 -7.26
CA ARG A 117 4.94 -0.93 -8.72
C ARG A 117 5.16 0.52 -9.13
N ARG A 118 6.08 0.76 -10.06
CA ARG A 118 6.33 2.08 -10.65
C ARG A 118 5.27 2.44 -11.70
N LEU A 119 4.64 3.60 -11.54
CA LEU A 119 3.55 4.10 -12.40
C LEU A 119 4.03 5.13 -13.43
N ASP A 120 5.16 5.78 -13.19
CA ASP A 120 5.70 6.87 -14.01
C ASP A 120 6.83 6.45 -14.98
N ALA A 121 7.11 5.16 -15.07
CA ALA A 121 7.95 4.59 -16.10
C ALA A 121 7.10 3.86 -17.14
N ALA A 122 7.56 3.85 -18.40
CA ALA A 122 7.13 2.81 -19.33
C ALA A 122 7.48 1.45 -18.71
N ALA A 123 6.70 0.40 -19.00
CA ALA A 123 7.06 -0.95 -18.58
C ALA A 123 8.51 -1.21 -19.05
N ASP A 124 9.42 -1.37 -18.10
CA ASP A 124 10.85 -1.39 -18.38
C ASP A 124 11.18 -2.74 -19.02
N ASN A 125 11.17 -2.76 -20.35
CA ASN A 125 11.25 -3.97 -21.18
C ASN A 125 12.69 -4.52 -21.32
N SER A 126 13.60 -4.15 -20.42
CA SER A 126 15.02 -4.47 -20.55
C SER A 126 15.42 -5.83 -19.95
N SER A 127 14.60 -6.43 -19.09
CA SER A 127 14.81 -7.79 -18.54
C SER A 127 14.36 -8.93 -19.47
N ALA A 128 13.57 -8.62 -20.51
CA ALA A 128 13.12 -9.61 -21.50
C ALA A 128 14.26 -10.18 -22.38
N ARG A 129 15.49 -9.67 -22.24
CA ARG A 129 16.64 -10.06 -23.08
C ARG A 129 17.49 -11.20 -22.55
N ASP A 130 17.31 -11.67 -21.31
CA ASP A 130 18.07 -12.83 -20.85
C ASP A 130 17.31 -14.14 -21.13
N GLY A 131 17.57 -14.66 -22.33
CA GLY A 131 17.08 -15.93 -22.80
C GLY A 131 17.59 -17.08 -21.95
N SER A 132 16.74 -17.60 -21.07
CA SER A 132 16.77 -19.02 -20.73
C SER A 132 15.38 -19.64 -20.82
N VAL A 133 15.31 -20.66 -21.67
CA VAL A 133 14.17 -21.45 -22.11
C VAL A 133 13.34 -21.99 -20.95
N HIS A 134 12.09 -21.55 -20.78
CA HIS A 134 11.05 -22.32 -20.07
C HIS A 134 9.66 -22.09 -20.69
N ASP A 135 8.93 -23.19 -20.92
CA ASP A 135 7.59 -23.27 -21.51
C ASP A 135 6.57 -22.31 -20.89
N ALA A 136 5.45 -22.04 -21.60
CA ALA A 136 4.31 -21.26 -21.09
C ALA A 136 4.01 -21.62 -19.63
N ALA A 137 4.02 -20.64 -18.72
CA ALA A 137 3.87 -20.85 -17.28
C ALA A 137 2.69 -21.80 -16.99
N GLN A 138 2.97 -22.97 -16.41
CA GLN A 138 1.95 -23.97 -16.15
C GLN A 138 1.42 -23.83 -14.73
N PRO A 139 0.09 -23.88 -14.52
CA PRO A 139 -0.44 -23.93 -13.17
C PRO A 139 0.10 -25.15 -12.42
N PRO A 140 0.36 -25.05 -11.11
CA PRO A 140 0.84 -26.19 -10.32
C PRO A 140 -0.07 -27.42 -10.45
N ALA A 141 0.50 -28.60 -10.18
CA ALA A 141 -0.27 -29.83 -10.13
C ALA A 141 -1.42 -29.72 -9.11
N ALA A 142 -2.57 -30.32 -9.43
CA ALA A 142 -3.70 -30.33 -8.50
C ALA A 142 -3.33 -31.13 -7.24
N LEU A 143 -3.48 -30.51 -6.08
CA LEU A 143 -3.28 -31.18 -4.80
C LEU A 143 -4.36 -32.26 -4.55
N PRO A 144 -4.11 -33.23 -3.64
CA PRO A 144 -5.14 -34.16 -3.20
C PRO A 144 -6.37 -33.43 -2.62
N ALA A 145 -7.57 -33.92 -2.93
CA ALA A 145 -8.80 -33.35 -2.38
C ALA A 145 -8.90 -33.53 -0.86
N ASN A 146 -9.39 -32.50 -0.17
CA ASN A 146 -9.80 -32.62 1.23
C ASN A 146 -11.14 -33.38 1.32
N PRO A 147 -11.35 -34.24 2.33
CA PRO A 147 -12.61 -34.97 2.51
C PRO A 147 -13.82 -34.08 2.76
N VAL A 148 -13.63 -32.90 3.36
CA VAL A 148 -14.70 -31.92 3.57
C VAL A 148 -14.54 -30.79 2.57
N ASP A 149 -15.58 -30.58 1.76
CA ASP A 149 -15.64 -29.53 0.74
C ASP A 149 -16.54 -28.36 1.23
N PRO A 150 -15.96 -27.23 1.67
CA PRO A 150 -16.71 -26.12 2.23
C PRO A 150 -17.46 -25.28 1.19
N GLY A 151 -17.17 -25.42 -0.10
CA GLY A 151 -17.85 -24.66 -1.16
C GLY A 151 -19.22 -25.20 -1.54
N ARG A 152 -19.67 -26.31 -0.94
CA ARG A 152 -21.00 -26.87 -1.20
C ARG A 152 -22.08 -26.06 -0.48
N PRO A 153 -23.18 -25.68 -1.16
CA PRO A 153 -24.34 -25.09 -0.50
C PRO A 153 -24.87 -25.97 0.63
N GLY A 154 -25.34 -25.34 1.70
CA GLY A 154 -25.98 -26.04 2.82
C GLY A 154 -27.46 -26.31 2.57
N ALA A 155 -28.14 -26.79 3.62
CA ALA A 155 -29.54 -27.24 3.52
C ALA A 155 -30.58 -26.10 3.50
N TYR A 156 -30.18 -24.86 3.81
CA TYR A 156 -31.12 -23.75 3.91
C TYR A 156 -31.29 -23.02 2.57
N ARG A 157 -32.54 -22.70 2.23
CA ARG A 157 -32.82 -21.62 1.28
C ARG A 157 -32.44 -20.28 1.92
N THR A 158 -32.11 -19.28 1.12
CA THR A 158 -31.72 -17.95 1.61
C THR A 158 -32.84 -16.93 1.43
N ILE A 159 -32.80 -15.88 2.25
CA ILE A 159 -33.56 -14.64 2.08
C ILE A 159 -32.57 -13.47 2.03
N THR A 160 -32.90 -12.44 1.26
CA THR A 160 -32.09 -11.23 1.10
C THR A 160 -32.92 -10.00 1.40
N GLY A 161 -32.31 -9.02 2.06
CA GLY A 161 -32.90 -7.69 2.27
C GLY A 161 -31.81 -6.65 2.53
N GLU A 162 -32.18 -5.38 2.59
CA GLU A 162 -31.26 -4.28 2.88
C GLU A 162 -31.74 -3.47 4.09
N TYR A 163 -30.82 -2.75 4.71
CA TYR A 163 -31.17 -1.67 5.63
C TYR A 163 -30.27 -0.45 5.42
N THR A 164 -30.82 0.71 5.78
CA THR A 164 -30.11 1.97 5.91
C THR A 164 -30.48 2.58 7.26
N LEU A 165 -29.49 3.06 7.99
CA LEU A 165 -29.66 3.78 9.25
C LEU A 165 -29.12 5.21 9.08
N ASP A 166 -29.32 6.04 10.10
CA ASP A 166 -28.73 7.38 10.14
C ASP A 166 -27.21 7.31 9.95
N PRO A 167 -26.63 8.18 9.10
CA PRO A 167 -25.19 8.23 8.89
C PRO A 167 -24.46 8.67 10.16
N VAL A 168 -23.20 8.28 10.29
CA VAL A 168 -22.39 8.53 11.49
C VAL A 168 -21.21 9.44 11.19
N LYS A 169 -20.98 10.44 12.04
CA LYS A 169 -19.76 11.24 12.03
C LYS A 169 -18.65 10.47 12.73
N LEU A 170 -17.53 10.24 12.05
CA LEU A 170 -16.33 9.61 12.62
C LEU A 170 -15.24 10.66 12.87
N PRO A 171 -14.35 10.46 13.87
CA PRO A 171 -13.21 11.34 14.11
C PRO A 171 -12.33 11.47 12.87
N GLY A 172 -11.94 12.69 12.50
CA GLY A 172 -11.07 12.96 11.34
C GLY A 172 -11.76 13.01 9.97
N TYR A 173 -13.08 12.74 9.87
CA TYR A 173 -13.80 12.72 8.59
C TYR A 173 -14.74 13.90 8.48
N ALA A 174 -14.64 14.70 7.42
CA ALA A 174 -15.43 15.92 7.21
C ALA A 174 -16.92 15.63 6.96
N ALA A 175 -17.22 14.70 6.06
CA ALA A 175 -18.58 14.26 5.77
C ALA A 175 -18.95 13.01 6.60
N PRO A 176 -20.22 12.87 7.04
CA PRO A 176 -20.72 11.65 7.68
C PRO A 176 -20.59 10.41 6.77
N ILE A 177 -20.42 9.26 7.41
CA ILE A 177 -20.28 7.95 6.79
C ILE A 177 -21.64 7.25 6.76
N GLU A 178 -22.00 6.64 5.64
CA GLU A 178 -23.24 5.90 5.51
C GLU A 178 -23.30 4.66 6.41
N MET A 179 -24.48 4.34 6.93
CA MET A 179 -24.76 3.11 7.67
C MET A 179 -25.72 2.23 6.86
N ARG A 180 -25.21 1.66 5.77
CA ARG A 180 -25.97 0.85 4.81
C ARG A 180 -25.43 -0.58 4.74
N ALA A 181 -26.32 -1.57 4.60
CA ALA A 181 -25.91 -2.94 4.38
C ALA A 181 -26.92 -3.78 3.60
N VAL A 182 -26.42 -4.87 3.01
CA VAL A 182 -27.21 -5.99 2.50
C VAL A 182 -27.10 -7.19 3.45
N VAL A 183 -28.24 -7.79 3.78
CA VAL A 183 -28.37 -8.93 4.69
C VAL A 183 -28.80 -10.14 3.88
N VAL A 184 -28.09 -11.27 4.03
CA VAL A 184 -28.50 -12.57 3.51
C VAL A 184 -28.52 -13.57 4.67
N ALA A 185 -29.63 -14.27 4.85
CA ALA A 185 -29.82 -15.15 5.99
C ALA A 185 -30.54 -16.46 5.60
N PRO A 186 -30.37 -17.55 6.37
CA PRO A 186 -31.11 -18.78 6.16
C PRO A 186 -32.61 -18.57 6.45
N LYS A 187 -33.44 -18.95 5.49
CA LYS A 187 -34.89 -18.89 5.60
C LYS A 187 -35.38 -19.92 6.63
N ARG A 188 -36.14 -19.46 7.63
CA ARG A 188 -36.80 -20.30 8.65
C ARG A 188 -35.84 -21.22 9.43
N ALA A 189 -34.57 -20.83 9.60
CA ALA A 189 -33.70 -21.51 10.55
C ALA A 189 -34.16 -21.22 11.99
N THR A 190 -34.12 -22.22 12.85
CA THR A 190 -34.42 -22.09 14.28
C THR A 190 -33.14 -21.83 15.08
N GLY A 191 -33.30 -21.22 16.26
CA GLY A 191 -32.19 -20.91 17.17
C GLY A 191 -31.30 -19.76 16.72
N LYS A 192 -30.34 -19.40 17.56
CA LYS A 192 -29.35 -18.37 17.25
C LYS A 192 -28.36 -18.88 16.20
N ARG A 193 -27.98 -18.03 15.26
CA ARG A 193 -27.09 -18.38 14.14
C ARG A 193 -25.85 -17.48 14.15
N PRO A 194 -24.65 -18.01 13.86
CA PRO A 194 -23.45 -17.18 13.79
C PRO A 194 -23.60 -16.04 12.78
N LEU A 195 -22.93 -14.91 13.06
CA LEU A 195 -22.95 -13.71 12.22
C LEU A 195 -21.64 -13.60 11.41
N ALA A 196 -21.75 -13.46 10.10
CA ALA A 196 -20.62 -13.08 9.24
C ALA A 196 -20.82 -11.65 8.72
N LEU A 197 -19.91 -10.74 9.07
CA LEU A 197 -19.93 -9.35 8.61
C LEU A 197 -18.85 -9.14 7.55
N PHE A 198 -19.25 -8.62 6.40
CA PHE A 198 -18.39 -8.30 5.26
C PHE A 198 -18.18 -6.78 5.18
N LEU A 199 -16.96 -6.37 4.89
CA LEU A 199 -16.57 -4.98 4.63
C LEU A 199 -15.82 -4.93 3.30
N HIS A 200 -16.37 -4.21 2.33
CA HIS A 200 -15.67 -3.99 1.06
C HIS A 200 -14.46 -3.05 1.24
N GLY A 201 -13.52 -3.13 0.32
CA GLY A 201 -12.32 -2.32 0.30
C GLY A 201 -12.49 -0.97 -0.38
N ARG A 202 -11.35 -0.38 -0.74
CA ARG A 202 -11.31 0.92 -1.38
C ARG A 202 -11.52 0.80 -2.87
N HIS A 203 -12.48 1.56 -3.36
CA HIS A 203 -12.81 1.67 -4.78
C HIS A 203 -13.47 3.03 -5.02
N THR A 204 -13.72 3.36 -6.29
CA THR A 204 -14.52 4.55 -6.66
C THR A 204 -15.83 4.60 -5.87
N THR A 205 -16.20 5.81 -5.44
CA THR A 205 -17.32 6.02 -4.52
C THR A 205 -18.63 6.28 -5.25
N CYS A 206 -18.55 6.99 -6.38
CA CYS A 206 -19.71 7.46 -7.12
C CYS A 206 -19.56 7.18 -8.61
N PHE A 207 -20.67 6.83 -9.25
CA PHE A 207 -20.77 6.62 -10.69
C PHE A 207 -21.98 7.34 -11.27
N LYS A 208 -21.99 7.58 -12.57
CA LYS A 208 -23.12 8.18 -13.28
C LYS A 208 -23.88 7.09 -14.05
N PRO A 209 -25.16 6.82 -13.73
CA PRO A 209 -25.92 5.79 -14.44
C PRO A 209 -25.99 6.06 -15.94
N GLY A 210 -25.77 5.01 -16.74
CA GLY A 210 -25.80 5.09 -18.20
C GLY A 210 -24.51 5.63 -18.84
N ASP A 211 -23.56 6.12 -18.03
CA ASP A 211 -22.25 6.57 -18.46
C ASP A 211 -21.22 5.49 -18.10
N LYS A 212 -20.64 4.85 -19.13
CA LYS A 212 -19.77 3.67 -18.95
C LYS A 212 -18.35 4.03 -18.54
N ASP A 213 -17.99 5.31 -18.59
CA ASP A 213 -16.63 5.78 -18.35
C ASP A 213 -16.54 6.68 -17.12
N TYR A 214 -17.69 7.13 -16.59
CA TYR A 214 -17.73 8.06 -15.46
C TYR A 214 -17.79 7.37 -14.09
N THR A 215 -16.66 7.44 -13.37
CA THR A 215 -16.56 7.18 -11.93
C THR A 215 -15.67 8.24 -11.27
N ASN A 216 -15.88 8.49 -9.97
CA ASN A 216 -14.98 9.33 -9.19
C ASN A 216 -14.93 8.88 -7.72
N GLY A 217 -13.98 9.44 -6.98
CA GLY A 217 -13.76 9.16 -5.55
C GLY A 217 -14.33 10.22 -4.60
N VAL A 218 -15.28 11.06 -5.02
CA VAL A 218 -15.78 12.14 -4.14
C VAL A 218 -16.87 11.64 -3.19
N TRP A 219 -17.00 12.28 -2.04
CA TRP A 219 -18.08 11.99 -1.10
C TRP A 219 -18.56 13.25 -0.37
N PRO A 220 -19.88 13.46 -0.20
CA PRO A 220 -21.00 12.68 -0.73
C PRO A 220 -21.10 12.71 -2.26
N CYS A 221 -21.86 11.78 -2.84
CA CYS A 221 -22.04 11.73 -4.29
C CYS A 221 -22.74 13.01 -4.83
N PRO A 222 -22.18 13.68 -5.84
CA PRO A 222 -22.78 14.87 -6.45
C PRO A 222 -24.12 14.56 -7.12
N SER A 223 -24.92 15.60 -7.34
CA SER A 223 -26.18 15.49 -8.10
C SER A 223 -25.95 14.83 -9.46
N GLY A 224 -26.88 13.96 -9.87
CA GLY A 224 -26.77 13.17 -11.10
C GLY A 224 -25.88 11.92 -11.01
N THR A 225 -25.21 11.70 -9.87
CA THR A 225 -24.41 10.48 -9.63
C THR A 225 -25.02 9.63 -8.51
N ARG A 226 -24.61 8.37 -8.40
CA ARG A 226 -25.07 7.43 -7.37
C ARG A 226 -23.88 6.75 -6.70
N PRO A 227 -23.99 6.35 -5.42
CA PRO A 227 -22.96 5.56 -4.77
C PRO A 227 -22.75 4.22 -5.49
N VAL A 228 -21.49 3.84 -5.72
CA VAL A 228 -21.15 2.51 -6.23
C VAL A 228 -21.58 1.47 -5.19
N PRO A 229 -22.36 0.44 -5.54
CA PRO A 229 -22.94 -0.48 -4.57
C PRO A 229 -21.95 -1.57 -4.11
N SER A 230 -20.69 -1.24 -3.83
CA SER A 230 -19.61 -2.21 -3.56
C SER A 230 -19.90 -3.21 -2.44
N HIS A 231 -20.72 -2.85 -1.44
CA HIS A 231 -21.19 -3.78 -0.41
C HIS A 231 -22.03 -4.95 -0.95
N LYS A 232 -22.64 -4.83 -2.14
CA LYS A 232 -23.37 -5.92 -2.80
C LYS A 232 -22.46 -6.92 -3.52
N GLY A 233 -21.18 -6.60 -3.67
CA GLY A 233 -20.20 -7.43 -4.35
C GLY A 233 -19.97 -8.82 -3.76
N HIS A 234 -20.34 -9.03 -2.49
CA HIS A 234 -20.15 -10.27 -1.74
C HIS A 234 -21.41 -11.14 -1.70
N LEU A 235 -22.43 -10.86 -2.51
CA LEU A 235 -23.71 -11.57 -2.46
C LEU A 235 -23.57 -13.09 -2.65
N GLN A 236 -22.66 -13.54 -3.52
CA GLN A 236 -22.40 -14.96 -3.74
C GLN A 236 -21.82 -15.63 -2.46
N ASP A 237 -20.85 -14.99 -1.82
CA ASP A 237 -20.24 -15.45 -0.56
C ASP A 237 -21.29 -15.52 0.55
N GLN A 238 -22.09 -14.45 0.66
CA GLN A 238 -23.18 -14.33 1.61
C GLN A 238 -24.23 -15.41 1.41
N GLN A 239 -24.61 -15.73 0.17
CA GLN A 239 -25.56 -16.79 -0.15
C GLN A 239 -25.03 -18.17 0.20
N LEU A 240 -23.75 -18.46 -0.08
CA LEU A 240 -23.12 -19.72 0.31
C LEU A 240 -23.15 -19.89 1.82
N LEU A 241 -22.65 -18.92 2.59
CA LEU A 241 -22.67 -18.97 4.05
C LEU A 241 -24.11 -19.02 4.59
N ALA A 242 -25.04 -18.23 4.05
CA ALA A 242 -26.42 -18.26 4.49
C ALA A 242 -27.10 -19.60 4.22
N SER A 243 -26.80 -20.27 3.11
CA SER A 243 -27.29 -21.64 2.83
C SER A 243 -26.74 -22.67 3.84
N GLN A 244 -25.52 -22.44 4.35
CA GLN A 244 -24.89 -23.21 5.44
C GLN A 244 -25.38 -22.76 6.82
N GLY A 245 -26.21 -21.73 6.86
CA GLY A 245 -26.97 -21.27 8.01
C GLY A 245 -26.25 -20.23 8.86
N TYR A 246 -25.43 -19.37 8.25
CA TYR A 246 -24.92 -18.15 8.87
C TYR A 246 -25.88 -16.99 8.59
N VAL A 247 -26.08 -16.08 9.54
CA VAL A 247 -26.63 -14.75 9.20
C VAL A 247 -25.47 -13.93 8.64
N THR A 248 -25.65 -13.30 7.49
CA THR A 248 -24.59 -12.52 6.86
C THR A 248 -25.03 -11.08 6.65
N VAL A 249 -24.10 -10.15 6.75
CA VAL A 249 -24.31 -8.73 6.52
C VAL A 249 -23.10 -8.13 5.82
N SER A 250 -23.28 -7.43 4.71
CA SER A 250 -22.21 -6.74 4.00
C SER A 250 -22.46 -5.24 4.02
N ILE A 251 -21.53 -4.47 4.56
CA ILE A 251 -21.68 -3.05 4.89
C ILE A 251 -20.96 -2.14 3.89
N SER A 252 -21.51 -0.94 3.67
CA SER A 252 -20.95 0.09 2.76
C SER A 252 -19.96 1.00 3.48
N ALA A 253 -18.86 1.34 2.82
CA ALA A 253 -17.77 2.18 3.32
C ALA A 253 -17.29 3.25 2.30
N ASN A 254 -18.13 3.62 1.34
CA ASN A 254 -17.81 4.64 0.34
C ASN A 254 -17.54 6.00 0.97
N GLY A 255 -18.25 6.35 2.05
CA GLY A 255 -17.98 7.58 2.78
C GLY A 255 -16.59 7.64 3.40
N ILE A 256 -16.00 6.48 3.72
CA ILE A 256 -14.60 6.41 4.16
C ILE A 256 -13.69 6.51 2.94
N ASN A 257 -13.95 5.71 1.88
CA ASN A 257 -13.14 5.71 0.65
C ASN A 257 -12.95 7.12 0.06
N GLY A 258 -13.98 7.96 0.07
CA GLY A 258 -13.90 9.31 -0.49
C GLY A 258 -13.16 10.34 0.35
N GLN A 259 -12.64 9.95 1.52
CA GLN A 259 -12.01 10.84 2.51
C GLN A 259 -10.73 10.27 3.13
N ASP A 260 -10.46 8.96 2.97
CA ASP A 260 -9.41 8.24 3.68
C ASP A 260 -7.98 8.63 3.31
N GLN A 261 -7.80 9.32 2.19
CA GLN A 261 -6.54 9.92 1.74
C GLN A 261 -5.91 10.80 2.82
N GLN A 262 -6.76 11.52 3.57
CA GLN A 262 -6.39 12.49 4.60
C GLN A 262 -6.03 11.84 5.95
N ALA A 263 -6.32 10.55 6.10
CA ALA A 263 -6.03 9.82 7.32
C ALA A 263 -4.61 9.22 7.28
N GLU A 264 -3.85 9.40 8.36
CA GLU A 264 -2.49 8.86 8.49
C GLU A 264 -2.46 7.33 8.26
N ASP A 265 -3.46 6.63 8.81
CA ASP A 265 -3.66 5.18 8.70
C ASP A 265 -4.49 4.73 7.49
N ALA A 266 -4.71 5.60 6.51
CA ALA A 266 -5.52 5.34 5.31
C ALA A 266 -6.96 4.86 5.62
N GLY A 267 -7.48 5.21 6.81
CA GLY A 267 -8.86 4.95 7.24
C GLY A 267 -9.09 3.59 7.90
N ALA A 268 -8.06 2.91 8.37
CA ALA A 268 -8.19 1.65 9.12
C ALA A 268 -9.03 1.85 10.41
N GLN A 269 -8.77 2.90 11.19
CA GLN A 269 -9.50 3.21 12.43
C GLN A 269 -10.96 3.59 12.16
N ALA A 270 -11.23 4.30 11.07
CA ALA A 270 -12.58 4.65 10.65
C ALA A 270 -13.38 3.40 10.24
N ARG A 271 -12.77 2.49 9.50
CA ARG A 271 -13.37 1.20 9.11
C ARG A 271 -13.64 0.32 10.32
N SER A 272 -12.71 0.26 11.27
CA SER A 272 -12.93 -0.41 12.56
C SER A 272 -14.14 0.15 13.30
N SER A 273 -14.22 1.48 13.40
CA SER A 273 -15.34 2.16 14.06
C SER A 273 -16.68 1.86 13.39
N LEU A 274 -16.71 1.84 12.06
CA LEU A 274 -17.88 1.51 11.27
C LEU A 274 -18.34 0.06 11.52
N VAL A 275 -17.43 -0.91 11.43
CA VAL A 275 -17.71 -2.34 11.72
C VAL A 275 -18.28 -2.50 13.12
N ARG A 276 -17.62 -1.93 14.14
CA ARG A 276 -18.06 -2.05 15.54
C ARG A 276 -19.40 -1.35 15.80
N ARG A 277 -19.70 -0.25 15.11
CA ARG A 277 -21.04 0.38 15.13
C ARG A 277 -22.13 -0.52 14.55
N HIS A 278 -21.87 -1.20 13.44
CA HIS A 278 -22.81 -2.19 12.90
C HIS A 278 -22.99 -3.38 13.85
N LEU A 279 -21.92 -3.94 14.41
CA LEU A 279 -22.01 -5.02 15.41
C LEU A 279 -22.79 -4.61 16.65
N ALA A 280 -22.65 -3.37 17.11
CA ALA A 280 -23.44 -2.83 18.21
C ALA A 280 -24.94 -2.79 17.89
N ARG A 281 -25.33 -2.41 16.66
CA ARG A 281 -26.73 -2.47 16.21
C ARG A 281 -27.24 -3.89 16.15
N TRP A 282 -26.45 -4.85 15.65
CA TRP A 282 -26.82 -6.26 15.67
C TRP A 282 -26.98 -6.81 17.08
N ALA A 283 -26.12 -6.42 18.03
CA ALA A 283 -26.27 -6.78 19.44
C ALA A 283 -27.56 -6.19 20.05
N ASP A 284 -27.92 -4.95 19.70
CA ASP A 284 -29.19 -4.36 20.11
C ASP A 284 -30.39 -5.12 19.54
N TRP A 285 -30.38 -5.43 18.24
CA TRP A 285 -31.47 -6.14 17.57
C TRP A 285 -31.63 -7.58 18.04
N ALA A 286 -30.53 -8.27 18.34
CA ALA A 286 -30.58 -9.61 18.94
C ALA A 286 -31.25 -9.58 20.33
N SER A 287 -31.01 -8.53 21.11
CA SER A 287 -31.65 -8.38 22.44
C SER A 287 -33.09 -7.86 22.38
N ARG A 288 -33.40 -6.98 21.42
CA ARG A 288 -34.68 -6.25 21.30
C ARG A 288 -35.08 -6.13 19.82
N PRO A 289 -35.79 -7.14 19.26
CA PRO A 289 -36.08 -7.19 17.82
C PRO A 289 -37.08 -6.15 17.31
N THR A 290 -37.91 -5.56 18.19
CA THR A 290 -39.03 -4.69 17.81
C THR A 290 -38.62 -3.41 17.07
N GLY A 291 -37.36 -2.96 17.21
CA GLY A 291 -36.78 -1.82 16.49
C GLY A 291 -35.84 -2.17 15.33
N ALA A 292 -35.67 -3.46 15.02
CA ALA A 292 -34.75 -3.89 13.96
C ALA A 292 -35.33 -3.65 12.56
N PRO A 293 -34.53 -3.35 11.52
CA PRO A 293 -35.02 -3.27 10.14
C PRO A 293 -35.72 -4.57 9.68
N THR A 294 -36.64 -4.47 8.71
CA THR A 294 -37.40 -5.63 8.20
C THR A 294 -36.49 -6.79 7.78
N ALA A 295 -35.38 -6.50 7.08
CA ALA A 295 -34.42 -7.52 6.68
C ALA A 295 -33.84 -8.31 7.87
N VAL A 296 -33.63 -7.64 9.00
CA VAL A 296 -33.11 -8.25 10.24
C VAL A 296 -34.21 -9.02 10.97
N ARG A 297 -35.43 -8.46 11.05
CA ARG A 297 -36.57 -9.17 11.69
C ARG A 297 -36.97 -10.46 10.97
N ASN A 298 -36.73 -10.53 9.66
CA ASN A 298 -37.00 -11.72 8.86
C ASN A 298 -35.89 -12.77 8.97
N ALA A 299 -34.70 -12.39 9.45
CA ALA A 299 -33.59 -13.29 9.71
C ALA A 299 -33.77 -13.98 11.08
N PRO A 300 -33.20 -15.20 11.28
CA PRO A 300 -33.07 -15.75 12.62
C PRO A 300 -32.18 -14.87 13.50
N GLU A 301 -32.30 -15.02 14.81
CA GLU A 301 -31.49 -14.26 15.77
C GLU A 301 -29.99 -14.50 15.52
N ALA A 302 -29.22 -13.42 15.44
CA ALA A 302 -27.77 -13.49 15.29
C ALA A 302 -27.09 -13.80 16.65
N ASP A 303 -26.16 -14.76 16.66
CA ASP A 303 -25.30 -15.08 17.79
C ASP A 303 -24.03 -14.24 17.75
N LEU A 304 -24.02 -13.15 18.51
CA LEU A 304 -22.86 -12.25 18.59
C LEU A 304 -21.67 -12.87 19.34
N SER A 305 -21.80 -14.04 19.98
CA SER A 305 -20.65 -14.78 20.52
C SER A 305 -19.86 -15.54 19.44
N GLN A 306 -20.40 -15.59 18.22
CA GLN A 306 -19.89 -16.32 17.06
C GLN A 306 -19.82 -15.40 15.83
N VAL A 307 -18.92 -14.41 15.86
CA VAL A 307 -18.75 -13.45 14.76
C VAL A 307 -17.56 -13.82 13.89
N LEU A 308 -17.77 -13.90 12.58
CA LEU A 308 -16.72 -13.88 11.56
C LEU A 308 -16.69 -12.49 10.93
N LEU A 309 -15.51 -11.90 10.77
CA LEU A 309 -15.34 -10.72 9.94
C LEU A 309 -14.67 -11.10 8.63
N VAL A 310 -15.14 -10.53 7.52
CA VAL A 310 -14.57 -10.69 6.19
C VAL A 310 -14.29 -9.30 5.65
N GLY A 311 -13.06 -9.03 5.23
CA GLY A 311 -12.68 -7.73 4.68
C GLY A 311 -11.89 -7.91 3.40
N HIS A 312 -12.19 -7.09 2.39
CA HIS A 312 -11.47 -7.05 1.13
C HIS A 312 -10.58 -5.81 1.08
N SER A 313 -9.32 -5.90 0.63
CA SER A 313 -8.50 -4.71 0.36
C SER A 313 -8.26 -3.90 1.66
N ARG A 314 -8.36 -2.56 1.67
CA ARG A 314 -8.43 -1.73 2.89
C ARG A 314 -9.52 -2.14 3.88
N GLY A 315 -10.56 -2.82 3.41
CA GLY A 315 -11.58 -3.45 4.25
C GLY A 315 -11.02 -4.61 5.07
N GLY A 316 -10.03 -5.34 4.54
CA GLY A 316 -9.25 -6.35 5.26
C GLY A 316 -8.50 -5.75 6.44
N GLU A 317 -7.75 -4.67 6.22
CA GLU A 317 -7.09 -3.93 7.31
C GLU A 317 -8.09 -3.38 8.32
N GLY A 318 -9.23 -2.87 7.83
CA GLY A 318 -10.33 -2.38 8.66
C GLY A 318 -10.92 -3.45 9.58
N VAL A 319 -11.17 -4.68 9.10
CA VAL A 319 -11.69 -5.76 9.96
C VAL A 319 -10.64 -6.33 10.90
N ASN A 320 -9.36 -6.35 10.51
CA ASN A 320 -8.25 -6.65 11.41
C ASN A 320 -8.19 -5.62 12.56
N ARG A 321 -8.28 -4.32 12.24
CA ARG A 321 -8.35 -3.25 13.24
C ARG A 321 -9.60 -3.38 14.11
N ALA A 322 -10.76 -3.73 13.54
CA ALA A 322 -11.98 -3.97 14.31
C ALA A 322 -11.85 -5.13 15.31
N ALA A 323 -11.15 -6.20 14.92
CA ALA A 323 -10.83 -7.32 15.79
C ALA A 323 -9.86 -6.92 16.91
N MET A 324 -8.81 -6.16 16.59
CA MET A 324 -7.90 -5.60 17.59
C MET A 324 -8.64 -4.69 18.56
N ASP A 325 -9.38 -3.70 18.10
CA ASP A 325 -10.08 -2.71 18.93
C ASP A 325 -11.22 -3.32 19.76
N SER A 326 -11.73 -4.49 19.39
CA SER A 326 -12.70 -5.24 20.19
C SER A 326 -12.05 -5.94 21.40
N LEU A 327 -10.75 -6.25 21.32
CA LEU A 327 -9.97 -6.86 22.40
C LEU A 327 -9.20 -5.81 23.21
N TYR A 328 -8.67 -4.80 22.52
CA TYR A 328 -7.74 -3.79 23.01
C TYR A 328 -8.26 -2.40 22.59
N PRO A 329 -9.14 -1.77 23.39
CA PRO A 329 -9.84 -0.54 23.01
C PRO A 329 -8.92 0.56 22.50
N ALA A 330 -9.36 1.29 21.48
CA ALA A 330 -8.62 2.41 20.92
C ALA A 330 -8.74 3.68 21.78
N PRO A 331 -7.80 4.63 21.66
CA PRO A 331 -7.89 5.94 22.30
C PRO A 331 -9.22 6.64 21.97
N ALA A 332 -9.88 7.20 22.98
CA ALA A 332 -11.22 7.79 22.82
C ALA A 332 -11.28 8.93 21.79
N ALA A 333 -10.17 9.65 21.60
CA ALA A 333 -10.04 10.73 20.62
C ALA A 333 -10.08 10.23 19.16
N GLN A 334 -9.63 8.99 18.93
CA GLN A 334 -9.54 8.37 17.62
C GLN A 334 -10.71 7.40 17.37
N ASP A 335 -11.31 6.88 18.45
CA ASP A 335 -12.34 5.86 18.35
C ASP A 335 -13.73 6.44 18.05
N GLY A 336 -14.27 6.06 16.88
CA GLY A 336 -15.62 6.35 16.49
C GLY A 336 -16.66 5.47 17.20
N TYR A 337 -16.29 4.38 17.89
CA TYR A 337 -17.21 3.55 18.68
C TYR A 337 -16.80 3.50 20.15
N ARG A 338 -17.68 3.94 21.06
CA ARG A 338 -17.38 4.02 22.51
C ARG A 338 -18.27 3.14 23.39
N GLY A 339 -19.10 2.31 22.78
CA GLY A 339 -20.01 1.43 23.51
C GLY A 339 -19.31 0.17 24.05
N PRO A 340 -19.97 -0.60 24.93
CA PRO A 340 -19.42 -1.88 25.39
C PRO A 340 -19.34 -2.89 24.24
N VAL A 341 -18.26 -3.67 24.19
CA VAL A 341 -18.13 -4.79 23.25
C VAL A 341 -19.02 -5.94 23.71
N ARG A 342 -20.09 -6.23 22.94
CA ARG A 342 -21.08 -7.28 23.22
C ARG A 342 -21.02 -8.42 22.20
N TRP A 343 -19.84 -8.64 21.63
CA TRP A 343 -19.60 -9.65 20.63
C TRP A 343 -18.25 -10.32 20.85
N LYS A 344 -18.07 -11.49 20.24
CA LYS A 344 -16.79 -12.20 20.19
C LYS A 344 -16.47 -12.54 18.75
N ILE A 345 -15.41 -11.91 18.24
CA ILE A 345 -14.86 -12.22 16.92
C ILE A 345 -14.07 -13.53 17.06
N ARG A 346 -14.51 -14.55 16.32
CA ARG A 346 -13.96 -15.91 16.35
C ARG A 346 -12.90 -16.13 15.29
N GLY A 347 -12.95 -15.35 14.22
CA GLY A 347 -11.93 -15.34 13.17
C GLY A 347 -12.16 -14.21 12.18
N ILE A 348 -11.14 -13.96 11.38
CA ILE A 348 -11.16 -12.96 10.31
C ILE A 348 -10.73 -13.59 8.97
N VAL A 349 -11.35 -13.15 7.88
CA VAL A 349 -10.93 -13.46 6.51
C VAL A 349 -10.53 -12.16 5.83
N LEU A 350 -9.32 -12.15 5.27
CA LEU A 350 -8.71 -10.98 4.68
C LEU A 350 -8.46 -11.28 3.20
N ILE A 351 -9.15 -10.62 2.29
CA ILE A 351 -9.06 -10.86 0.85
C ILE A 351 -8.20 -9.74 0.27
N GLY A 352 -7.08 -10.07 -0.40
CA GLY A 352 -6.13 -9.10 -0.97
C GLY A 352 -5.90 -7.87 -0.08
N PRO A 353 -5.63 -8.00 1.24
CA PRO A 353 -5.73 -6.88 2.15
C PRO A 353 -4.51 -5.95 2.08
N THR A 354 -4.70 -4.65 2.33
CA THR A 354 -3.59 -3.79 2.76
C THR A 354 -3.14 -4.10 4.17
N ILE A 355 -1.95 -3.61 4.53
CA ILE A 355 -1.46 -3.61 5.90
C ILE A 355 -0.46 -2.48 6.14
N PHE A 356 -0.88 -1.23 5.92
CA PHE A 356 0.02 -0.07 6.00
C PHE A 356 0.75 0.03 7.34
N GLY A 357 0.08 -0.34 8.43
CA GLY A 357 0.71 -0.34 9.75
C GLY A 357 1.59 -1.55 10.07
N GLN A 358 1.53 -2.63 9.29
CA GLN A 358 2.26 -3.90 9.51
C GLN A 358 2.20 -4.45 10.96
N ASN A 359 1.07 -4.23 11.64
CA ASN A 359 0.80 -4.67 13.02
C ASN A 359 -0.49 -5.50 13.07
N PRO A 360 -0.47 -6.76 12.57
CA PRO A 360 -1.65 -7.61 12.56
C PRO A 360 -2.09 -8.03 13.97
N VAL A 361 -3.38 -8.34 14.16
CA VAL A 361 -3.89 -8.83 15.44
C VAL A 361 -3.54 -10.31 15.63
N ALA A 362 -2.58 -10.61 16.51
CA ALA A 362 -2.08 -11.98 16.72
C ALA A 362 -3.00 -12.89 17.57
N ASP A 363 -4.08 -12.34 18.14
CA ASP A 363 -4.95 -13.03 19.11
C ASP A 363 -6.33 -13.40 18.56
N VAL A 364 -6.53 -13.27 17.25
CA VAL A 364 -7.75 -13.69 16.55
C VAL A 364 -7.33 -14.51 15.32
N PRO A 365 -7.80 -15.76 15.16
CA PRO A 365 -7.47 -16.58 14.00
C PRO A 365 -7.78 -15.87 12.68
N SER A 366 -6.90 -15.98 11.69
CA SER A 366 -7.05 -15.35 10.39
C SER A 366 -6.78 -16.29 9.22
N VAL A 367 -7.46 -16.02 8.11
CA VAL A 367 -7.13 -16.53 6.77
C VAL A 367 -6.96 -15.34 5.85
N THR A 368 -5.81 -15.23 5.20
CA THR A 368 -5.54 -14.22 4.17
C THR A 368 -5.55 -14.87 2.80
N ILE A 369 -6.43 -14.43 1.90
CA ILE A 369 -6.42 -14.80 0.48
C ILE A 369 -5.52 -13.82 -0.26
N LEU A 370 -4.50 -14.36 -0.95
CA LEU A 370 -3.55 -13.61 -1.77
C LEU A 370 -3.85 -13.89 -3.25
N PRO A 371 -4.42 -12.94 -4.00
CA PRO A 371 -4.70 -13.11 -5.43
C PRO A 371 -3.39 -13.09 -6.23
N GLY A 372 -3.01 -14.18 -6.91
CA GLY A 372 -1.68 -14.27 -7.57
C GLY A 372 -1.44 -13.31 -8.74
N CYS A 373 -2.49 -12.65 -9.23
CA CYS A 373 -2.49 -11.63 -10.28
C CYS A 373 -3.23 -10.36 -9.79
N ASP A 374 -3.02 -10.02 -8.52
CA ASP A 374 -3.42 -8.75 -7.92
C ASP A 374 -2.64 -7.61 -8.58
N GLY A 375 -3.33 -6.71 -9.28
CA GLY A 375 -2.73 -5.54 -9.91
C GLY A 375 -2.93 -4.24 -9.13
N ASP A 376 -3.79 -4.28 -8.11
CA ASP A 376 -4.02 -3.18 -7.17
C ASP A 376 -2.98 -3.25 -6.03
N VAL A 377 -3.03 -4.30 -5.20
CA VAL A 377 -2.07 -4.60 -4.12
C VAL A 377 -1.04 -5.61 -4.61
N SER A 378 -0.27 -5.23 -5.63
CA SER A 378 0.60 -6.12 -6.40
C SER A 378 1.76 -6.76 -5.63
N ASP A 379 2.18 -6.18 -4.52
CA ASP A 379 3.21 -6.75 -3.63
C ASP A 379 2.67 -7.87 -2.72
N LEU A 380 1.34 -8.09 -2.71
CA LEU A 380 0.65 -9.06 -1.86
C LEU A 380 1.00 -8.92 -0.38
N GLN A 381 1.16 -7.67 0.10
CA GLN A 381 1.51 -7.35 1.49
C GLN A 381 0.62 -8.02 2.56
N GLY A 382 -0.55 -8.56 2.18
CA GLY A 382 -1.38 -9.39 3.05
C GLY A 382 -0.66 -10.60 3.67
N GLU A 383 0.46 -11.08 3.12
CA GLU A 383 1.29 -12.13 3.74
C GLU A 383 1.79 -11.71 5.14
N VAL A 384 1.94 -10.41 5.41
CA VAL A 384 2.37 -9.90 6.72
C VAL A 384 1.33 -10.20 7.82
N TYR A 385 0.05 -10.46 7.50
CA TYR A 385 -0.93 -10.96 8.49
C TYR A 385 -0.63 -12.37 9.01
N VAL A 386 0.28 -13.09 8.35
CA VAL A 386 0.81 -14.37 8.80
C VAL A 386 2.15 -14.13 9.49
N ASP A 387 3.13 -13.60 8.76
CA ASP A 387 4.51 -13.45 9.25
C ASP A 387 4.62 -12.51 10.46
N GLY A 388 3.89 -11.41 10.44
CA GLY A 388 3.89 -10.38 11.49
C GLY A 388 3.26 -10.81 12.81
N THR A 389 2.68 -12.01 12.88
CA THR A 389 2.11 -12.55 14.13
C THR A 389 3.10 -13.44 14.90
N ARG A 390 4.21 -13.84 14.26
CA ARG A 390 5.21 -14.77 14.84
C ARG A 390 5.85 -14.17 16.09
N GLY A 391 5.66 -14.83 17.22
CA GLY A 391 6.30 -14.43 18.48
C GLY A 391 5.71 -13.18 19.16
N VAL A 392 4.72 -12.52 18.54
CA VAL A 392 4.09 -11.30 19.07
C VAL A 392 3.21 -11.62 20.29
N SER A 393 2.46 -12.72 20.26
CA SER A 393 1.60 -13.16 21.38
C SER A 393 1.79 -14.65 21.69
N ARG A 394 0.76 -15.33 22.22
CA ARG A 394 0.80 -16.72 22.67
C ARG A 394 0.93 -17.75 21.52
N GLY A 395 0.64 -17.35 20.28
CA GLY A 395 0.75 -18.22 19.10
C GLY A 395 -0.35 -19.29 18.96
N ASN A 396 -1.40 -19.25 19.79
CA ASN A 396 -2.50 -20.22 19.72
C ASN A 396 -3.47 -19.97 18.55
N ALA A 397 -3.56 -18.75 18.04
CA ALA A 397 -4.36 -18.44 16.86
C ALA A 397 -3.69 -19.01 15.61
N LEU A 398 -4.49 -19.62 14.72
CA LEU A 398 -4.02 -19.99 13.38
C LEU A 398 -4.03 -18.73 12.51
N HIS A 399 -2.91 -18.40 11.90
CA HIS A 399 -2.82 -17.37 10.86
C HIS A 399 -2.38 -18.06 9.57
N SER A 400 -3.25 -18.03 8.58
CA SER A 400 -3.12 -18.77 7.32
C SER A 400 -3.00 -17.79 6.16
N ALA A 401 -2.14 -18.11 5.20
CA ALA A 401 -2.19 -17.49 3.87
C ALA A 401 -2.60 -18.54 2.83
N VAL A 402 -3.41 -18.07 1.88
CA VAL A 402 -4.06 -18.82 0.82
C VAL A 402 -3.70 -18.15 -0.50
N TYR A 403 -2.62 -18.61 -1.12
CA TYR A 403 -2.17 -18.10 -2.42
C TYR A 403 -3.03 -18.71 -3.52
N MET A 404 -3.77 -17.87 -4.25
CA MET A 404 -4.66 -18.28 -5.33
C MET A 404 -4.04 -17.91 -6.67
N VAL A 405 -3.38 -18.89 -7.30
CA VAL A 405 -2.68 -18.69 -8.58
C VAL A 405 -3.67 -18.18 -9.63
N GLY A 406 -3.30 -17.10 -10.32
CA GLY A 406 -4.10 -16.54 -11.41
C GLY A 406 -5.32 -15.73 -11.00
N ALA A 407 -5.56 -15.55 -9.70
CA ALA A 407 -6.67 -14.72 -9.22
C ALA A 407 -6.31 -13.23 -9.23
N ASN A 408 -7.30 -12.43 -9.60
CA ASN A 408 -7.28 -10.99 -9.69
C ASN A 408 -7.88 -10.36 -8.43
N HIS A 409 -7.44 -9.15 -8.09
CA HIS A 409 -7.92 -8.45 -6.90
C HIS A 409 -9.43 -8.15 -6.99
N ASN A 410 -9.86 -7.51 -8.08
CA ASN A 410 -11.22 -7.01 -8.20
C ASN A 410 -12.27 -8.11 -8.26
N PHE A 411 -11.89 -9.31 -8.72
CA PHE A 411 -12.84 -10.38 -9.02
C PHE A 411 -13.32 -11.14 -7.76
N PHE A 412 -12.97 -10.68 -6.56
CA PHE A 412 -13.63 -11.08 -5.31
C PHE A 412 -14.81 -10.18 -4.93
N ASN A 413 -15.11 -9.16 -5.75
CA ASN A 413 -16.26 -8.28 -5.59
C ASN A 413 -16.99 -8.14 -6.93
N THR A 414 -18.24 -8.63 -7.03
CA THR A 414 -18.96 -8.61 -8.32
C THR A 414 -19.23 -7.20 -8.84
N GLU A 415 -19.24 -6.19 -7.96
CA GLU A 415 -19.45 -4.78 -8.35
C GLU A 415 -18.16 -4.09 -8.81
N TRP A 416 -17.02 -4.80 -8.77
CA TRP A 416 -15.73 -4.38 -9.34
C TRP A 416 -15.31 -5.28 -10.51
N THR A 417 -16.14 -6.29 -10.86
CA THR A 417 -15.84 -7.25 -11.92
C THR A 417 -16.48 -6.82 -13.24
N PRO A 418 -15.69 -6.64 -14.33
CA PRO A 418 -16.22 -6.34 -15.65
C PRO A 418 -17.31 -7.33 -16.11
N GLY A 419 -18.38 -6.79 -16.71
CA GLY A 419 -19.53 -7.58 -17.17
C GLY A 419 -20.49 -8.05 -16.07
N ARG A 420 -20.20 -7.77 -14.78
CA ARG A 420 -21.07 -8.11 -13.64
C ARG A 420 -21.52 -6.88 -12.83
N SER A 421 -20.73 -5.82 -12.82
CA SER A 421 -20.93 -4.63 -12.01
C SER A 421 -22.05 -3.71 -12.53
N GLN A 422 -22.66 -2.94 -11.63
CA GLN A 422 -23.58 -1.86 -11.99
C GLN A 422 -22.86 -0.57 -12.39
N ALA A 423 -21.69 -0.33 -11.80
CA ALA A 423 -20.82 0.81 -12.10
C ALA A 423 -19.69 0.38 -13.05
N PRO A 424 -19.04 1.32 -13.76
CA PRO A 424 -17.82 1.03 -14.50
C PRO A 424 -16.78 0.33 -13.61
N SER A 425 -16.14 -0.69 -14.16
CA SER A 425 -15.19 -1.54 -13.46
C SER A 425 -14.12 -2.04 -14.43
N LEU A 426 -12.99 -2.50 -13.92
CA LEU A 426 -11.85 -2.93 -14.72
C LEU A 426 -11.18 -4.17 -14.13
N ASP A 427 -10.45 -4.88 -14.98
CA ASP A 427 -9.43 -5.82 -14.57
C ASP A 427 -8.21 -5.02 -14.10
N ASP A 428 -7.85 -5.11 -12.83
CA ASP A 428 -6.77 -4.29 -12.24
C ASP A 428 -5.37 -4.78 -12.63
N PHE A 429 -5.25 -5.98 -13.22
CA PHE A 429 -3.98 -6.42 -13.80
C PHE A 429 -3.79 -5.75 -15.16
N ARG A 430 -2.76 -4.91 -15.29
CA ARG A 430 -2.48 -4.20 -16.55
C ARG A 430 -1.95 -5.19 -17.58
N ASP A 431 -2.74 -5.42 -18.62
CA ASP A 431 -2.35 -6.20 -19.79
C ASP A 431 -1.65 -5.30 -20.82
N ASP A 432 -0.57 -5.78 -21.42
CA ASP A 432 0.07 -5.18 -22.59
C ASP A 432 -0.29 -6.05 -23.79
N GLU A 433 -1.13 -5.55 -24.70
CA GLU A 433 -1.60 -6.31 -25.86
C GLU A 433 -0.46 -6.67 -26.83
N GLU A 434 0.62 -5.88 -26.85
CA GLU A 434 1.80 -6.17 -27.67
C GLU A 434 2.71 -7.20 -26.99
N GLN A 435 2.69 -7.28 -25.66
CA GLN A 435 3.50 -8.19 -24.85
C GLN A 435 2.69 -8.78 -23.67
N PRO A 436 1.76 -9.72 -23.93
CA PRO A 436 0.90 -10.24 -22.88
C PRO A 436 1.70 -11.02 -21.83
N ASP A 437 1.41 -10.74 -20.56
CA ASP A 437 1.90 -11.47 -19.41
C ASP A 437 1.44 -12.95 -19.46
N ARG A 438 2.41 -13.85 -19.41
CA ARG A 438 2.19 -15.29 -19.59
C ARG A 438 1.46 -15.96 -18.42
N VAL A 439 1.29 -15.26 -17.29
CA VAL A 439 0.59 -15.75 -16.10
C VAL A 439 -0.78 -15.10 -15.97
N CYS A 440 -0.84 -13.78 -16.14
CA CYS A 440 -1.94 -12.95 -15.65
C CYS A 440 -2.77 -12.27 -16.75
N SER A 441 -2.27 -12.18 -17.99
CA SER A 441 -3.09 -11.69 -19.11
C SER A 441 -4.32 -12.57 -19.33
N VAL A 442 -5.39 -11.96 -19.83
CA VAL A 442 -6.65 -12.67 -20.07
C VAL A 442 -6.43 -13.77 -21.12
N GLY A 443 -6.78 -15.00 -20.77
CA GLY A 443 -6.57 -16.18 -21.63
C GLY A 443 -5.27 -16.95 -21.38
N SER A 444 -4.35 -16.41 -20.58
CA SER A 444 -3.17 -17.16 -20.11
C SER A 444 -3.58 -18.39 -19.28
N LYS A 445 -2.84 -19.49 -19.38
CA LYS A 445 -3.22 -20.77 -18.73
C LYS A 445 -3.40 -20.69 -17.21
N PRO A 446 -2.56 -19.96 -16.45
CA PRO A 446 -2.76 -19.82 -15.01
C PRO A 446 -3.92 -18.90 -14.64
N ARG A 447 -4.30 -17.95 -15.52
CA ARG A 447 -5.32 -16.93 -15.27
C ARG A 447 -6.70 -17.56 -15.07
N LEU A 448 -7.35 -17.22 -13.96
CA LEU A 448 -8.69 -17.68 -13.64
C LEU A 448 -9.76 -16.77 -14.25
N THR A 449 -10.88 -17.32 -14.68
CA THR A 449 -12.05 -16.51 -15.06
C THR A 449 -12.72 -15.91 -13.81
N ALA A 450 -13.45 -14.81 -13.98
CA ALA A 450 -14.22 -14.19 -12.88
C ALA A 450 -15.05 -15.21 -12.09
N ASP A 451 -15.83 -16.04 -12.76
CA ASP A 451 -16.67 -17.07 -12.13
C ASP A 451 -15.87 -18.07 -11.28
N GLN A 452 -14.71 -18.48 -11.77
CA GLN A 452 -13.81 -19.40 -11.05
C GLN A 452 -13.26 -18.74 -9.79
N GLN A 453 -12.90 -17.46 -9.87
CA GLN A 453 -12.38 -16.68 -8.74
C GLN A 453 -13.46 -16.44 -7.67
N HIS A 454 -14.67 -16.01 -8.06
CA HIS A 454 -15.82 -15.87 -7.15
C HIS A 454 -16.13 -17.20 -6.44
N LYS A 455 -16.11 -18.32 -7.16
CA LYS A 455 -16.37 -19.65 -6.59
C LYS A 455 -15.25 -20.10 -5.64
N ALA A 456 -13.99 -19.87 -5.99
CA ALA A 456 -12.85 -20.21 -5.16
C ALA A 456 -12.81 -19.33 -3.89
N GLY A 457 -13.03 -18.02 -4.01
CA GLY A 457 -13.14 -17.08 -2.90
C GLY A 457 -14.22 -17.51 -1.89
N ALA A 458 -15.45 -17.72 -2.37
CA ALA A 458 -16.56 -18.21 -1.54
C ALA A 458 -16.20 -19.52 -0.81
N THR A 459 -15.51 -20.44 -1.49
CA THR A 459 -15.10 -21.73 -0.92
C THR A 459 -14.13 -21.56 0.25
N TYR A 460 -13.11 -20.70 0.13
CA TYR A 460 -12.12 -20.48 1.19
C TYR A 460 -12.64 -19.58 2.32
N ILE A 461 -13.56 -18.64 2.04
CA ILE A 461 -14.33 -17.92 3.07
C ILE A 461 -15.15 -18.93 3.89
N ALA A 462 -15.84 -19.87 3.24
CA ALA A 462 -16.59 -20.92 3.92
C ALA A 462 -15.69 -21.89 4.70
N ALA A 463 -14.47 -22.16 4.21
CA ALA A 463 -13.47 -22.95 4.94
C ALA A 463 -13.11 -22.26 6.27
N ALA A 464 -12.83 -20.96 6.25
CA ALA A 464 -12.52 -20.18 7.44
C ALA A 464 -13.71 -20.12 8.42
N ALA A 465 -14.93 -19.91 7.91
CA ALA A 465 -16.14 -19.93 8.72
C ALA A 465 -16.32 -21.28 9.44
N ARG A 466 -16.16 -22.39 8.72
CA ARG A 466 -16.27 -23.73 9.31
C ARG A 466 -15.18 -24.00 10.35
N LEU A 467 -13.94 -23.56 10.11
CA LEU A 467 -12.85 -23.79 11.05
C LEU A 467 -13.00 -22.93 12.32
N PHE A 468 -13.15 -21.62 12.16
CA PHE A 468 -13.05 -20.67 13.28
C PHE A 468 -14.34 -20.50 14.06
N VAL A 469 -15.49 -20.60 13.38
CA VAL A 469 -16.80 -20.38 13.97
C VAL A 469 -17.47 -21.70 14.33
N ALA A 470 -17.54 -22.64 13.36
CA ALA A 470 -18.19 -23.93 13.61
C ALA A 470 -17.29 -24.96 14.33
N GLY A 471 -15.98 -24.72 14.43
CA GLY A 471 -15.03 -25.62 15.09
C GLY A 471 -14.76 -26.92 14.33
N ASP A 472 -15.00 -26.97 13.01
CA ASP A 472 -14.83 -28.16 12.19
C ASP A 472 -13.37 -28.34 11.76
N ASP A 473 -12.52 -28.93 12.61
CA ASP A 473 -11.08 -29.09 12.32
C ASP A 473 -10.79 -29.95 11.07
N ARG A 474 -11.78 -30.68 10.53
CA ARG A 474 -11.62 -31.45 9.28
C ARG A 474 -11.41 -30.57 8.04
N VAL A 475 -11.70 -29.26 8.12
CA VAL A 475 -11.37 -28.30 7.05
C VAL A 475 -9.97 -27.68 7.21
N ARG A 476 -9.33 -27.81 8.38
CA ARG A 476 -7.99 -27.27 8.65
C ARG A 476 -6.94 -27.61 7.59
N PRO A 477 -6.90 -28.83 7.01
CA PRO A 477 -5.92 -29.16 5.96
C PRO A 477 -6.01 -28.29 4.71
N LEU A 478 -7.14 -27.61 4.48
CA LEU A 478 -7.30 -26.64 3.39
C LEU A 478 -6.59 -25.32 3.67
N LEU A 479 -6.27 -25.01 4.94
CA LEU A 479 -5.84 -23.68 5.39
C LEU A 479 -4.47 -23.70 6.08
N ASP A 480 -3.95 -24.86 6.49
CA ASP A 480 -2.79 -24.91 7.37
C ASP A 480 -1.49 -25.35 6.68
N GLY A 481 -1.44 -25.48 5.35
CA GLY A 481 -0.27 -25.99 4.63
C GLY A 481 -0.15 -27.51 4.58
N SER A 482 -1.21 -28.26 4.87
CA SER A 482 -1.23 -29.73 4.72
C SER A 482 -1.26 -30.23 3.26
N GLY A 483 -1.24 -29.34 2.26
CA GLY A 483 -1.25 -29.70 0.85
C GLY A 483 -2.56 -30.36 0.39
N LYS A 484 -3.71 -29.81 0.79
CA LYS A 484 -5.04 -30.26 0.32
C LYS A 484 -5.76 -29.15 -0.43
N ARG A 485 -6.52 -29.52 -1.47
CA ARG A 485 -7.42 -28.60 -2.19
C ARG A 485 -8.89 -28.81 -1.83
N ALA A 486 -9.69 -27.78 -2.02
CA ALA A 486 -11.15 -27.85 -1.97
C ALA A 486 -11.72 -28.11 -3.37
N PRO A 487 -12.45 -29.22 -3.63
CA PRO A 487 -13.01 -29.51 -4.95
C PRO A 487 -13.94 -28.44 -5.50
N SER A 488 -14.71 -27.75 -4.66
CA SER A 488 -15.56 -26.66 -5.13
C SER A 488 -14.78 -25.48 -5.71
N ALA A 489 -13.50 -25.32 -5.37
CA ALA A 489 -12.64 -24.26 -5.93
C ALA A 489 -12.03 -24.64 -7.30
N ASP A 490 -12.17 -25.89 -7.77
CA ASP A 490 -11.63 -26.29 -9.08
C ASP A 490 -12.20 -25.39 -10.21
N PRO A 491 -11.37 -24.97 -11.18
CA PRO A 491 -9.99 -25.41 -11.43
C PRO A 491 -8.89 -24.60 -10.72
N ALA A 492 -9.22 -23.70 -9.76
CA ALA A 492 -8.23 -22.86 -9.10
C ALA A 492 -7.11 -23.70 -8.44
N ARG A 493 -5.85 -23.30 -8.66
CA ARG A 493 -4.70 -23.85 -7.93
C ARG A 493 -4.44 -22.97 -6.72
N VAL A 494 -4.68 -23.56 -5.55
CA VAL A 494 -4.58 -22.86 -4.28
C VAL A 494 -3.59 -23.59 -3.39
N LEU A 495 -2.61 -22.83 -2.92
CA LEU A 495 -1.57 -23.29 -2.01
C LEU A 495 -1.74 -22.55 -0.68
N THR A 496 -1.45 -23.24 0.41
CA THR A 496 -1.58 -22.65 1.75
C THR A 496 -0.34 -22.91 2.59
N HIS A 497 -0.14 -22.02 3.55
CA HIS A 497 0.78 -22.20 4.67
C HIS A 497 0.23 -21.44 5.87
N ALA A 498 0.74 -21.74 7.06
CA ALA A 498 0.26 -21.07 8.26
C ALA A 498 1.31 -21.00 9.37
N VAL A 499 1.09 -20.06 10.28
CA VAL A 499 1.75 -19.99 11.58
C VAL A 499 0.73 -20.14 12.72
N GLY A 500 1.24 -20.33 13.93
CA GLY A 500 0.42 -20.52 15.12
C GLY A 500 -0.37 -21.83 15.16
N ALA A 501 -1.47 -21.84 15.90
CA ALA A 501 -2.19 -23.04 16.34
C ALA A 501 -1.29 -24.02 17.12
N ARG A 502 -1.18 -25.27 16.71
CA ARG A 502 -0.30 -26.27 17.34
C ARG A 502 1.08 -26.36 16.68
N ARG A 503 1.71 -25.19 16.53
CA ARG A 503 3.10 -25.04 16.11
C ARG A 503 3.96 -24.61 17.30
N SER A 504 5.04 -25.34 17.58
CA SER A 504 5.90 -25.15 18.76
C SER A 504 7.35 -25.44 18.42
N GLY A 505 8.30 -24.74 19.06
CA GLY A 505 9.73 -24.90 18.80
C GLY A 505 10.09 -24.45 17.39
N ALA A 506 10.77 -23.33 17.27
CA ALA A 506 10.88 -22.62 15.99
C ALA A 506 12.31 -22.22 15.63
N PHE A 507 12.73 -22.57 14.42
CA PHE A 507 13.92 -22.01 13.78
C PHE A 507 13.49 -20.73 13.06
N LEU A 508 13.66 -19.58 13.73
CA LEU A 508 13.21 -18.27 13.24
C LEU A 508 14.41 -17.40 12.87
N PRO A 509 14.63 -17.12 11.57
CA PRO A 509 15.69 -16.21 11.14
C PRO A 509 15.54 -14.79 11.73
N ASP A 510 14.32 -14.39 12.10
CA ASP A 510 14.00 -13.12 12.76
C ASP A 510 14.69 -12.95 14.13
N GLY A 511 14.98 -14.05 14.83
CA GLY A 511 15.61 -14.06 16.16
C GLY A 511 17.13 -14.16 16.14
N PRO A 512 17.79 -14.22 17.30
CA PRO A 512 19.24 -14.45 17.37
C PRO A 512 19.57 -15.87 16.87
N VAL A 513 20.13 -15.95 15.65
CA VAL A 513 20.50 -17.18 14.97
C VAL A 513 21.90 -17.07 14.35
N THR A 514 22.60 -18.19 14.26
CA THR A 514 23.82 -18.35 13.47
C THR A 514 23.51 -19.21 12.24
N VAL A 515 23.98 -18.77 11.08
CA VAL A 515 23.82 -19.46 9.81
C VAL A 515 25.19 -19.78 9.22
N THR A 516 25.41 -21.02 8.80
CA THR A 516 26.65 -21.46 8.12
C THR A 516 26.30 -22.20 6.83
N GLY A 517 27.08 -22.02 5.76
CA GLY A 517 26.81 -22.64 4.46
C GLY A 517 25.64 -22.00 3.69
N ALA A 518 25.13 -20.88 4.19
CA ALA A 518 24.08 -20.04 3.60
C ALA A 518 24.21 -18.62 4.15
N GLN A 519 23.41 -17.70 3.63
CA GLN A 519 23.38 -16.31 4.06
C GLN A 519 22.14 -16.02 4.90
N LEU A 520 22.32 -15.35 6.04
CA LEU A 520 21.20 -14.69 6.72
C LEU A 520 20.98 -13.33 6.05
N CYS A 521 19.83 -13.13 5.44
CA CYS A 521 19.49 -11.91 4.71
C CYS A 521 18.32 -11.17 5.37
N SER A 522 18.19 -9.88 5.10
CA SER A 522 17.10 -9.02 5.57
C SER A 522 16.00 -8.91 4.52
N ALA A 523 14.74 -8.96 4.97
CA ALA A 523 13.60 -8.75 4.08
C ALA A 523 13.64 -7.37 3.40
N ILE A 524 13.94 -6.33 4.18
CA ILE A 524 14.00 -4.93 3.73
C ILE A 524 15.33 -4.33 4.19
N ASP A 525 16.24 -4.08 3.25
CA ASP A 525 17.51 -3.40 3.48
C ASP A 525 17.98 -2.75 2.17
N PRO A 526 18.50 -1.50 2.19
CA PRO A 526 18.93 -0.82 0.96
C PRO A 526 20.22 -1.40 0.38
N ALA A 527 21.02 -2.16 1.16
CA ALA A 527 22.25 -2.77 0.66
C ALA A 527 21.93 -4.09 -0.07
N PRO A 528 22.21 -4.20 -1.39
CA PRO A 528 21.86 -5.40 -2.17
C PRO A 528 22.48 -6.69 -1.65
N ARG A 529 23.68 -6.60 -1.05
CA ARG A 529 24.37 -7.75 -0.44
C ARG A 529 23.73 -8.23 0.86
N THR A 530 22.87 -7.43 1.50
CA THR A 530 22.20 -7.75 2.76
C THR A 530 20.75 -8.17 2.52
N ALA A 531 20.09 -7.59 1.52
CA ALA A 531 18.72 -7.88 1.15
C ALA A 531 18.52 -9.35 0.72
N CYS A 532 17.34 -9.90 0.99
CA CYS A 532 17.01 -11.27 0.57
C CYS A 532 16.72 -11.38 -0.92
N LEU A 533 16.13 -10.34 -1.50
CA LEU A 533 16.00 -10.11 -2.94
C LEU A 533 16.51 -8.69 -3.20
N ASP A 534 17.37 -8.52 -4.20
CA ASP A 534 17.82 -7.20 -4.63
C ASP A 534 16.71 -6.51 -5.46
N GLN A 535 16.88 -5.21 -5.68
CA GLN A 535 15.89 -4.42 -6.44
C GLN A 535 15.88 -4.72 -7.94
N GLU A 536 16.91 -5.39 -8.45
CA GLU A 536 17.04 -5.80 -9.85
C GLU A 536 16.42 -7.18 -10.09
N THR A 537 16.07 -7.91 -9.03
CA THR A 537 15.44 -9.22 -9.12
C THR A 537 14.06 -9.06 -9.74
N PRO A 538 13.77 -9.74 -10.86
CA PRO A 538 12.46 -9.65 -11.48
C PRO A 538 11.37 -10.21 -10.57
N GLY A 539 10.29 -9.44 -10.37
CA GLY A 539 9.17 -9.78 -9.50
C GLY A 539 9.42 -9.42 -8.04
N ALA A 540 8.54 -9.90 -7.15
CA ALA A 540 8.60 -9.57 -5.72
C ALA A 540 8.31 -10.78 -4.82
N SER A 541 8.59 -10.63 -3.52
CA SER A 541 8.17 -11.57 -2.49
C SER A 541 7.14 -10.93 -1.55
N PRO A 542 5.97 -11.56 -1.35
CA PRO A 542 4.98 -11.10 -0.37
C PRO A 542 5.54 -11.04 1.06
N HIS A 543 6.51 -11.91 1.37
CA HIS A 543 7.21 -11.94 2.66
C HIS A 543 8.03 -10.67 2.92
N PHE A 544 8.44 -9.98 1.86
CA PHE A 544 9.33 -8.83 1.87
C PHE A 544 8.59 -7.55 1.44
N ALA A 545 7.30 -7.45 1.74
CA ALA A 545 6.54 -6.22 1.53
C ALA A 545 7.16 -5.04 2.31
N ALA A 546 7.36 -3.91 1.60
CA ALA A 546 7.97 -2.70 2.13
C ALA A 546 7.10 -2.01 3.18
N TRP A 547 7.71 -1.13 3.98
CA TRP A 547 7.04 -0.40 5.04
C TRP A 547 7.51 1.07 5.11
N ASP A 548 7.18 1.77 6.19
CA ASP A 548 7.52 3.18 6.49
C ASP A 548 9.01 3.53 6.42
N THR A 549 9.90 2.55 6.33
CA THR A 549 11.35 2.75 6.26
C THR A 549 12.01 1.78 5.29
N GLY A 550 13.08 2.24 4.62
CA GLY A 550 13.87 1.44 3.68
C GLY A 550 14.72 0.35 4.33
N ARG A 551 14.72 0.24 5.67
CA ARG A 551 15.43 -0.81 6.41
C ARG A 551 14.62 -1.28 7.61
N GLU A 552 14.45 -2.59 7.76
CA GLU A 552 13.71 -3.15 8.89
C GLU A 552 14.50 -4.16 9.71
N ALA A 553 14.51 -3.95 11.03
CA ALA A 553 15.12 -4.87 11.96
C ALA A 553 14.15 -6.01 12.33
N GLY A 554 14.63 -7.25 12.26
CA GLY A 554 13.91 -8.42 12.78
C GLY A 554 13.00 -9.13 11.78
N ARG A 555 13.02 -8.76 10.49
CA ARG A 555 12.40 -9.54 9.40
C ARG A 555 13.49 -10.12 8.52
N ARG A 556 13.78 -11.41 8.65
CA ARG A 556 14.93 -12.06 7.98
C ARG A 556 14.55 -13.41 7.39
N ALA A 557 15.37 -13.88 6.46
CA ALA A 557 15.29 -15.23 5.91
C ALA A 557 16.70 -15.84 5.78
N VAL A 558 16.76 -17.15 5.56
CA VAL A 558 18.02 -17.82 5.22
C VAL A 558 18.04 -18.06 3.72
N ALA A 559 18.91 -17.36 3.01
CA ALA A 559 19.13 -17.50 1.57
C ALA A 559 20.19 -18.57 1.29
N LEU A 560 19.80 -19.59 0.55
CA LEU A 560 20.65 -20.65 0.03
C LEU A 560 20.92 -20.37 -1.45
N ASN A 561 22.17 -20.46 -1.85
CA ASN A 561 22.60 -20.40 -3.25
C ASN A 561 23.69 -21.45 -3.45
N TRP A 562 23.53 -22.34 -4.42
CA TRP A 562 24.49 -23.41 -4.68
C TRP A 562 24.70 -23.64 -6.17
N SER A 563 25.96 -23.87 -6.54
CA SER A 563 26.38 -24.32 -7.88
C SER A 563 26.67 -25.82 -7.94
N THR A 564 26.81 -26.46 -6.78
CA THR A 564 26.95 -27.91 -6.62
C THR A 564 26.13 -28.40 -5.43
N PRO A 565 25.52 -29.61 -5.50
CA PRO A 565 24.76 -30.15 -4.38
C PRO A 565 25.66 -30.63 -3.25
N GLY A 566 25.10 -30.75 -2.05
CA GLY A 566 25.72 -31.47 -0.92
C GLY A 566 26.25 -30.61 0.24
N THR A 567 26.47 -29.31 0.04
CA THR A 567 26.86 -28.40 1.13
C THR A 567 25.66 -28.02 1.99
N ALA A 568 25.66 -28.40 3.26
CA ALA A 568 24.55 -28.12 4.16
C ALA A 568 24.51 -26.64 4.59
N ALA A 569 23.35 -26.00 4.41
CA ALA A 569 22.99 -24.77 5.09
C ALA A 569 22.49 -25.11 6.49
N ARG A 570 23.18 -24.65 7.52
CA ARG A 570 22.87 -24.94 8.92
C ARG A 570 22.37 -23.71 9.62
N VAL A 571 21.22 -23.84 10.28
CA VAL A 571 20.56 -22.81 11.10
C VAL A 571 20.64 -23.22 12.56
N GLN A 572 21.25 -22.37 13.39
CA GLN A 572 21.43 -22.60 14.82
C GLN A 572 20.80 -21.46 15.62
N PRO A 573 19.68 -21.67 16.33
CA PRO A 573 19.17 -20.69 17.29
C PRO A 573 20.16 -20.48 18.43
N ALA A 574 20.16 -19.29 19.02
CA ALA A 574 21.06 -18.94 20.14
C ALA A 574 20.86 -19.83 21.38
N ALA A 575 19.66 -20.39 21.57
CA ALA A 575 19.36 -21.36 22.60
C ALA A 575 18.68 -22.60 21.97
N PRO A 576 18.94 -23.82 22.48
CA PRO A 576 18.23 -25.01 22.05
C PRO A 576 16.71 -24.86 22.22
N LEU A 577 15.96 -25.41 21.27
CA LEU A 577 14.50 -25.38 21.25
C LEU A 577 13.92 -26.78 21.46
N SER A 578 12.67 -26.84 21.91
CA SER A 578 11.94 -28.10 22.08
C SER A 578 11.00 -28.36 20.90
N LEU A 579 11.22 -29.47 20.20
CA LEU A 579 10.29 -30.12 19.27
C LEU A 579 9.50 -31.26 19.93
N ALA A 580 9.68 -31.50 21.23
CA ALA A 580 8.98 -32.56 21.95
C ALA A 580 7.45 -32.43 21.82
N GLY A 581 6.78 -33.55 21.53
CA GLY A 581 5.33 -33.58 21.29
C GLY A 581 4.90 -33.22 19.87
N SER A 582 5.81 -32.73 19.02
CA SER A 582 5.56 -32.51 17.60
C SER A 582 5.60 -33.82 16.81
N LYS A 583 4.77 -33.93 15.78
CA LYS A 583 4.74 -35.08 14.86
C LYS A 583 5.64 -34.86 13.64
N GLU A 584 5.66 -33.64 13.14
CA GLU A 584 6.38 -33.25 11.94
C GLU A 584 7.16 -31.96 12.21
N LEU A 585 8.20 -31.73 11.42
CA LEU A 585 8.81 -30.41 11.26
C LEU A 585 8.19 -29.81 9.99
N ALA A 586 7.49 -28.69 10.15
CA ALA A 586 6.91 -27.90 9.06
C ALA A 586 7.84 -26.74 8.71
N LEU A 587 8.23 -26.61 7.45
CA LEU A 587 9.14 -25.58 6.96
C LEU A 587 8.43 -24.75 5.91
N ARG A 588 8.63 -23.43 5.93
CA ARG A 588 8.16 -22.54 4.87
C ARG A 588 9.35 -22.13 4.02
N VAL A 589 9.38 -22.62 2.78
CA VAL A 589 10.50 -22.44 1.84
C VAL A 589 9.97 -21.98 0.50
N PHE A 590 10.62 -20.98 -0.12
CA PHE A 590 10.40 -20.67 -1.52
C PHE A 590 11.67 -20.84 -2.35
N VAL A 591 11.46 -20.97 -3.64
CA VAL A 591 12.48 -21.04 -4.70
C VAL A 591 12.10 -20.00 -5.76
N PRO A 592 12.99 -19.63 -6.70
CA PRO A 592 12.64 -18.67 -7.73
C PRO A 592 11.41 -19.12 -8.53
N PRO A 593 10.54 -18.19 -8.97
CA PRO A 593 9.39 -18.50 -9.81
C PRO A 593 9.79 -19.29 -11.07
N ASN A 594 8.86 -20.07 -11.59
CA ASN A 594 9.02 -20.90 -12.79
C ASN A 594 10.13 -21.97 -12.74
N THR A 595 10.81 -22.15 -11.60
CA THR A 595 11.80 -23.22 -11.42
C THR A 595 11.15 -24.54 -11.03
N SER A 596 11.81 -25.66 -11.33
CA SER A 596 11.32 -27.00 -10.96
C SER A 596 12.42 -27.89 -10.38
N GLY A 597 12.01 -28.89 -9.60
CA GLY A 597 12.90 -29.97 -9.17
C GLY A 597 13.88 -29.62 -8.05
N THR A 598 13.71 -28.50 -7.34
CA THR A 598 14.52 -28.19 -6.15
C THR A 598 14.27 -29.24 -5.06
N GLN A 599 15.34 -29.85 -4.58
CA GLN A 599 15.31 -30.89 -3.56
C GLN A 599 16.24 -30.55 -2.40
N LEU A 600 15.74 -30.65 -1.17
CA LEU A 600 16.48 -30.37 0.06
C LEU A 600 16.36 -31.56 1.01
N ASP A 601 17.49 -32.15 1.40
CA ASP A 601 17.56 -33.11 2.50
C ASP A 601 17.58 -32.35 3.82
N LEU A 602 16.75 -32.77 4.78
CA LEU A 602 16.61 -32.14 6.09
C LEU A 602 17.18 -33.03 7.19
N ALA A 603 17.91 -32.43 8.13
CA ALA A 603 18.39 -33.09 9.33
C ALA A 603 18.38 -32.15 10.53
N VAL A 604 18.27 -32.71 11.73
CA VAL A 604 18.36 -31.96 12.99
C VAL A 604 19.45 -32.54 13.87
N THR A 605 20.06 -31.68 14.68
CA THR A 605 21.07 -32.06 15.68
C THR A 605 20.64 -31.57 17.06
N ASP A 606 20.74 -32.40 18.09
CA ASP A 606 20.45 -32.00 19.47
C ASP A 606 21.68 -31.41 20.20
N ALA A 607 21.45 -30.94 21.42
CA ALA A 607 22.49 -30.35 22.26
C ALA A 607 23.60 -31.34 22.67
N SER A 608 23.36 -32.65 22.58
CA SER A 608 24.37 -33.70 22.81
C SER A 608 25.25 -33.97 21.59
N GLY A 609 24.93 -33.36 20.43
CA GLY A 609 25.64 -33.55 19.17
C GLY A 609 25.13 -34.74 18.33
N ARG A 610 24.07 -35.42 18.77
CA ARG A 610 23.45 -36.49 17.99
C ARG A 610 22.66 -35.87 16.83
N ARG A 611 22.83 -36.42 15.64
CA ARG A 611 22.20 -35.94 14.39
C ARG A 611 21.26 -36.99 13.82
N ALA A 612 20.11 -36.56 13.31
CA ALA A 612 19.15 -37.43 12.61
C ALA A 612 18.68 -36.80 11.29
N ALA A 613 18.70 -37.58 10.21
CA ALA A 613 18.08 -37.21 8.95
C ALA A 613 16.55 -37.38 9.06
N LEU A 614 15.79 -36.35 8.69
CA LEU A 614 14.33 -36.33 8.77
C LEU A 614 13.66 -36.76 7.46
N GLY A 615 14.33 -36.49 6.33
CA GLY A 615 13.82 -36.83 5.01
C GLY A 615 14.19 -35.78 3.97
N ARG A 616 13.62 -35.93 2.77
CA ARG A 616 13.80 -35.02 1.64
C ARG A 616 12.50 -34.28 1.35
N VAL A 617 12.59 -32.99 1.08
CA VAL A 617 11.47 -32.18 0.56
C VAL A 617 11.76 -31.76 -0.88
N ARG A 618 10.68 -31.61 -1.66
CA ARG A 618 10.70 -31.08 -3.03
C ARG A 618 9.86 -29.81 -3.06
N VAL A 619 10.41 -28.74 -3.61
CA VAL A 619 9.76 -27.43 -3.71
C VAL A 619 9.82 -26.99 -5.18
N GLU A 620 8.69 -26.50 -5.70
CA GLU A 620 8.56 -26.00 -7.06
C GLU A 620 8.35 -24.50 -7.03
N GLY A 621 8.87 -23.77 -8.03
CA GLY A 621 8.58 -22.35 -8.20
C GLY A 621 7.12 -22.12 -8.58
N LEU A 622 6.53 -21.02 -8.09
CA LEU A 622 5.21 -20.60 -8.55
C LEU A 622 5.30 -20.06 -9.98
N PRO A 623 4.21 -20.15 -10.78
CA PRO A 623 4.09 -19.33 -11.99
C PRO A 623 4.26 -17.86 -11.63
N GLY A 624 5.16 -17.19 -12.32
CA GLY A 624 5.49 -15.79 -12.04
C GLY A 624 6.04 -15.02 -13.23
N SER A 625 5.95 -13.71 -13.13
CA SER A 625 6.56 -12.71 -13.99
C SER A 625 7.07 -11.54 -13.16
N ASP A 626 7.72 -10.59 -13.83
CA ASP A 626 8.24 -9.34 -13.26
C ASP A 626 7.15 -8.49 -12.61
N HIS A 627 5.88 -8.73 -12.96
CA HIS A 627 4.70 -8.03 -12.44
C HIS A 627 3.96 -8.79 -11.33
N THR A 628 4.51 -9.92 -10.85
CA THR A 628 3.87 -10.75 -9.82
C THR A 628 4.74 -10.87 -8.57
N ALA A 629 4.11 -10.93 -7.40
CA ALA A 629 4.78 -11.28 -6.15
C ALA A 629 4.78 -12.82 -5.92
N SER A 630 5.52 -13.53 -6.77
CA SER A 630 5.50 -15.00 -6.85
C SER A 630 6.64 -15.72 -6.10
N TYR A 631 7.58 -14.97 -5.50
CA TYR A 631 8.56 -15.52 -4.55
C TYR A 631 7.89 -15.80 -3.19
N TRP A 632 7.02 -16.80 -3.14
CA TRP A 632 6.17 -17.08 -1.98
C TRP A 632 6.44 -18.46 -1.37
N ALA A 633 6.59 -18.50 -0.05
CA ALA A 633 6.96 -19.70 0.68
C ALA A 633 5.86 -20.75 0.67
N GLN A 634 6.23 -21.98 0.32
CA GLN A 634 5.35 -23.13 0.40
C GLN A 634 5.70 -23.95 1.65
N GLU A 635 4.67 -24.46 2.33
CA GLU A 635 4.88 -25.32 3.48
C GLU A 635 5.22 -26.75 3.05
N ALA A 636 6.36 -27.25 3.51
CA ALA A 636 6.77 -28.65 3.39
C ALA A 636 6.92 -29.27 4.78
N ARG A 637 6.48 -30.53 4.94
CA ARG A 637 6.55 -31.23 6.23
C ARG A 637 7.37 -32.51 6.14
N VAL A 638 8.21 -32.75 7.15
CA VAL A 638 8.93 -34.01 7.32
C VAL A 638 8.62 -34.65 8.67
N PRO A 639 8.38 -35.98 8.74
CA PRO A 639 8.11 -36.65 10.00
C PRO A 639 9.29 -36.58 10.98
N LEU A 640 9.00 -36.35 12.26
CA LEU A 640 10.01 -36.43 13.34
C LEU A 640 10.25 -37.87 13.83
N THR A 641 9.56 -38.86 13.25
CA THR A 641 9.69 -40.27 13.64
C THR A 641 11.11 -40.80 13.48
N ALA A 642 11.85 -40.37 12.45
CA ALA A 642 13.24 -40.75 12.25
C ALA A 642 14.15 -40.23 13.37
N ALA A 643 13.96 -38.97 13.79
CA ALA A 643 14.69 -38.40 14.93
C ALA A 643 14.38 -39.12 16.25
N ALA A 644 13.10 -39.44 16.50
CA ALA A 644 12.70 -40.20 17.69
C ALA A 644 13.33 -41.61 17.71
N ARG A 645 13.34 -42.32 16.57
CA ARG A 645 13.98 -43.65 16.46
C ARG A 645 15.50 -43.58 16.61
N ALA A 646 16.12 -42.50 16.16
CA ALA A 646 17.54 -42.25 16.36
C ALA A 646 17.89 -41.89 17.82
N GLY A 647 16.89 -41.78 18.71
CA GLY A 647 17.10 -41.41 20.11
C GLY A 647 17.57 -39.96 20.28
N LEU A 648 17.18 -39.06 19.37
CA LEU A 648 17.50 -37.63 19.46
C LEU A 648 16.74 -36.99 20.64
N ASP A 649 17.39 -36.12 21.41
CA ASP A 649 16.70 -35.35 22.45
C ASP A 649 15.91 -34.18 21.82
N LEU A 650 14.65 -34.46 21.51
CA LEU A 650 13.73 -33.47 20.94
C LEU A 650 13.40 -32.32 21.90
N ARG A 651 13.78 -32.36 23.18
CA ARG A 651 13.59 -31.21 24.09
C ARG A 651 14.68 -30.15 23.94
N HIS A 652 15.84 -30.53 23.40
CA HIS A 652 17.02 -29.68 23.30
C HIS A 652 17.63 -29.74 21.88
N VAL A 653 16.83 -29.46 20.86
CA VAL A 653 17.29 -29.40 19.47
C VAL A 653 18.11 -28.13 19.26
N LYS A 654 19.33 -28.28 18.72
CA LYS A 654 20.33 -27.22 18.57
C LYS A 654 20.49 -26.71 17.15
N SER A 655 20.24 -27.53 16.12
CA SER A 655 20.36 -27.07 14.73
C SER A 655 19.43 -27.78 13.76
N LEU A 656 19.14 -27.08 12.66
CA LEU A 656 18.50 -27.59 11.46
C LEU A 656 19.48 -27.46 10.29
N ASP A 657 19.71 -28.55 9.56
CA ASP A 657 20.52 -28.60 8.35
C ASP A 657 19.59 -28.78 7.13
N LEU A 658 19.79 -27.96 6.10
CA LEU A 658 19.16 -28.06 4.78
C LEU A 658 20.26 -28.34 3.75
N THR A 659 20.24 -29.49 3.10
CA THR A 659 21.27 -29.88 2.13
C THR A 659 20.67 -29.97 0.72
N PRO A 660 21.07 -29.08 -0.22
CA PRO A 660 20.58 -29.12 -1.59
C PRO A 660 21.06 -30.36 -2.33
N ARG A 661 20.15 -30.96 -3.09
CA ARG A 661 20.37 -32.17 -3.90
C ARG A 661 20.21 -31.96 -5.39
N SER A 662 19.57 -30.88 -5.82
CA SER A 662 19.56 -30.48 -7.22
C SER A 662 20.94 -29.93 -7.64
N PRO A 663 21.32 -30.05 -8.93
CA PRO A 663 22.67 -29.68 -9.39
C PRO A 663 23.09 -28.25 -9.03
N SER A 664 22.16 -27.31 -9.17
CA SER A 664 22.30 -25.91 -8.78
C SER A 664 20.94 -25.36 -8.35
N GLY A 665 20.92 -24.15 -7.80
CA GLY A 665 19.69 -23.43 -7.51
C GLY A 665 19.80 -22.39 -6.40
N LYS A 666 18.66 -21.75 -6.13
CA LYS A 666 18.46 -20.83 -5.01
C LYS A 666 17.23 -21.27 -4.21
N ALA A 667 17.22 -21.01 -2.91
CA ALA A 667 16.08 -21.23 -2.04
C ALA A 667 16.14 -20.30 -0.83
N TRP A 668 14.99 -19.98 -0.25
CA TRP A 668 14.91 -19.16 0.96
C TRP A 668 14.05 -19.87 2.00
N LEU A 669 14.60 -20.04 3.20
CA LEU A 669 13.86 -20.54 4.35
C LEU A 669 13.34 -19.35 5.17
N MET A 670 12.00 -19.26 5.27
CA MET A 670 11.32 -18.24 6.07
C MET A 670 11.24 -18.63 7.54
N ASP A 671 10.95 -19.91 7.82
CA ASP A 671 11.01 -20.51 9.16
C ASP A 671 10.80 -22.03 9.12
N ALA A 672 11.03 -22.68 10.27
CA ALA A 672 10.61 -24.04 10.53
C ALA A 672 10.04 -24.21 11.94
N TRP A 673 8.98 -25.00 12.08
CA TRP A 673 8.22 -25.21 13.31
C TRP A 673 7.96 -26.69 13.58
N GLY A 674 8.07 -27.12 14.83
CA GLY A 674 7.45 -28.38 15.24
C GLY A 674 5.94 -28.29 15.12
N TRP A 675 5.29 -29.29 14.52
CA TRP A 675 3.87 -29.27 14.18
C TRP A 675 3.13 -30.51 14.67
N THR A 676 1.89 -30.33 15.10
CA THR A 676 0.93 -31.42 15.34
C THR A 676 -0.49 -30.98 14.96
N PRO A 677 -1.40 -31.91 14.58
CA PRO A 677 -2.76 -31.55 14.21
C PRO A 677 -3.56 -30.84 15.33
N GLY A 678 -4.30 -29.80 14.96
CA GLY A 678 -5.40 -29.21 15.73
C GLY A 678 -5.39 -27.68 15.78
N THR A 679 -6.56 -27.10 16.03
CA THR A 679 -6.78 -25.66 16.30
C THR A 679 -7.17 -25.45 17.76
N PRO A 680 -6.25 -25.02 18.64
CA PRO A 680 -6.59 -24.81 20.04
C PRO A 680 -7.52 -23.59 20.19
N ALA A 681 -8.36 -23.60 21.24
CA ALA A 681 -9.18 -22.45 21.55
C ALA A 681 -8.29 -21.24 21.89
N VAL A 682 -8.56 -20.11 21.25
CA VAL A 682 -7.78 -18.88 21.47
C VAL A 682 -8.33 -18.14 22.69
N GLN A 683 -7.42 -17.84 23.62
CA GLN A 683 -7.66 -16.94 24.74
C GLN A 683 -6.72 -15.75 24.58
N ALA A 684 -7.28 -14.62 24.14
CA ALA A 684 -6.55 -13.38 24.04
C ALA A 684 -5.98 -12.99 25.41
N PRO A 685 -4.67 -12.71 25.52
CA PRO A 685 -4.10 -12.13 26.72
C PRO A 685 -4.56 -10.68 26.88
N THR A 686 -4.35 -10.11 28.07
CA THR A 686 -4.41 -8.67 28.26
C THR A 686 -3.04 -8.09 27.90
N LEU A 687 -2.98 -7.19 26.92
CA LEU A 687 -1.73 -6.61 26.41
C LEU A 687 -1.72 -5.08 26.58
N PRO A 688 -0.53 -4.46 26.70
CA PRO A 688 -0.38 -3.04 26.49
C PRO A 688 -0.64 -2.73 25.01
N ARG A 689 -1.28 -1.59 24.76
CA ARG A 689 -1.51 -1.02 23.44
C ARG A 689 -0.71 0.27 23.31
N VAL A 690 -0.09 0.49 22.16
CA VAL A 690 0.63 1.72 21.82
C VAL A 690 -0.07 2.43 20.66
N ASP A 691 -0.37 3.71 20.83
CA ASP A 691 -0.89 4.59 19.78
C ASP A 691 -0.01 5.85 19.69
N VAL A 692 0.57 6.09 18.52
CA VAL A 692 1.32 7.30 18.21
C VAL A 692 0.36 8.35 17.66
N GLY A 693 0.47 9.58 18.14
CA GLY A 693 -0.28 10.73 17.62
C GLY A 693 0.60 11.72 16.88
N ARG A 694 -0.02 12.76 16.34
CA ARG A 694 0.66 13.88 15.68
C ARG A 694 0.33 15.20 16.35
N THR A 695 1.34 16.08 16.47
CA THR A 695 1.16 17.48 16.89
C THR A 695 1.78 18.40 15.86
N THR A 696 1.10 19.49 15.52
CA THR A 696 1.63 20.55 14.66
C THR A 696 1.94 21.78 15.50
N VAL A 697 3.12 22.36 15.30
CA VAL A 697 3.63 23.53 16.05
C VAL A 697 4.26 24.52 15.08
N LYS A 698 4.20 25.82 15.37
CA LYS A 698 4.96 26.83 14.63
C LYS A 698 6.40 26.92 15.17
N GLU A 699 7.37 27.22 14.30
CA GLU A 699 8.75 27.43 14.73
C GLU A 699 8.93 28.75 15.50
N GLY A 700 8.30 29.84 15.01
CA GLY A 700 8.34 31.18 15.60
C GLY A 700 9.68 31.90 15.38
N ASP A 701 9.70 33.20 15.67
CA ASP A 701 10.80 34.09 15.25
C ASP A 701 12.17 33.89 15.94
N SER A 702 12.21 33.18 17.08
CA SER A 702 13.45 33.01 17.85
C SER A 702 13.39 31.93 18.94
N GLY A 703 14.58 31.53 19.40
CA GLY A 703 14.75 30.64 20.54
C GLY A 703 14.67 29.16 20.16
N THR A 704 14.63 28.30 21.16
CA THR A 704 14.56 26.85 20.95
C THR A 704 13.55 26.24 21.92
N ARG A 705 12.64 25.46 21.39
CA ARG A 705 11.62 24.73 22.15
C ARG A 705 11.77 23.25 21.88
N THR A 706 11.55 22.43 22.90
CA THR A 706 11.54 20.97 22.76
C THR A 706 10.13 20.47 22.94
N TYR A 707 9.60 19.83 21.90
CA TYR A 707 8.32 19.13 21.93
C TYR A 707 8.57 17.63 22.07
N ARG A 708 7.56 16.90 22.52
CA ARG A 708 7.60 15.44 22.59
C ARG A 708 6.57 14.87 21.63
N ILE A 709 6.93 13.82 20.92
CA ILE A 709 5.96 13.10 20.08
C ILE A 709 4.89 12.48 21.00
N PRO A 710 3.59 12.75 20.77
CA PRO A 710 2.54 12.23 21.63
C PRO A 710 2.40 10.72 21.42
N VAL A 711 2.60 9.96 22.50
CA VAL A 711 2.42 8.51 22.51
C VAL A 711 1.52 8.12 23.69
N GLU A 712 0.44 7.41 23.40
CA GLU A 712 -0.43 6.84 24.41
C GLU A 712 -0.12 5.34 24.58
N ILE A 713 0.18 4.93 25.82
CA ILE A 713 0.35 3.53 26.17
C ILE A 713 -0.76 3.13 27.13
N SER A 714 -1.71 2.33 26.66
CA SER A 714 -2.93 1.92 27.37
C SER A 714 -2.98 0.40 27.57
N GLY A 715 -4.07 -0.12 28.15
CA GLY A 715 -4.25 -1.56 28.39
C GLY A 715 -3.58 -2.06 29.68
N HIS A 716 -3.05 -3.30 29.64
CA HIS A 716 -2.50 -3.98 30.83
C HIS A 716 -1.27 -4.84 30.50
N GLY A 717 -0.38 -5.03 31.45
CA GLY A 717 0.78 -5.92 31.32
C GLY A 717 2.04 -5.21 30.84
N VAL A 718 2.96 -5.98 30.25
CA VAL A 718 4.27 -5.52 29.80
C VAL A 718 4.54 -6.11 28.44
N GLY A 719 5.06 -5.28 27.53
CA GLY A 719 5.39 -5.69 26.18
C GLY A 719 6.65 -5.03 25.67
N GLN A 720 7.06 -5.42 24.48
CA GLN A 720 8.15 -4.84 23.72
C GLN A 720 7.65 -4.41 22.36
N VAL A 721 7.99 -3.19 22.00
CA VAL A 721 7.78 -2.62 20.67
C VAL A 721 9.11 -2.10 20.14
N ARG A 722 9.24 -2.05 18.82
CA ARG A 722 10.36 -1.39 18.16
C ARG A 722 9.90 -0.04 17.65
N VAL A 723 10.63 1.00 18.02
CA VAL A 723 10.37 2.38 17.63
C VAL A 723 11.42 2.78 16.62
N TYR A 724 10.98 3.22 15.44
CA TYR A 724 11.81 3.76 14.37
C TYR A 724 11.68 5.27 14.40
N THR A 725 12.79 5.98 14.51
CA THR A 725 12.85 7.44 14.26
C THR A 725 13.25 7.63 12.82
N LEU A 726 12.36 8.26 12.05
CA LEU A 726 12.51 8.38 10.60
C LEU A 726 13.28 9.67 10.28
N ASP A 727 14.41 9.51 9.61
CA ASP A 727 15.17 10.64 9.09
C ASP A 727 14.51 11.13 7.80
N GLN A 728 14.04 12.38 7.78
CA GLN A 728 13.32 12.94 6.64
C GLN A 728 14.22 13.11 5.40
N ALA A 729 15.52 13.39 5.59
CA ALA A 729 16.46 13.64 4.49
C ALA A 729 16.88 12.35 3.77
N THR A 730 17.05 11.25 4.50
CA THR A 730 17.55 9.98 3.98
C THR A 730 16.47 8.92 3.84
N GLY A 731 15.32 9.06 4.51
CA GLY A 731 14.26 8.05 4.55
C GLY A 731 14.63 6.82 5.38
N LEU A 732 15.80 6.81 6.00
CA LEU A 732 16.30 5.72 6.81
C LEU A 732 15.80 5.88 8.25
N GLY A 733 15.34 4.77 8.82
CA GLY A 733 14.93 4.71 10.22
C GLY A 733 16.10 4.27 11.09
N THR A 734 16.36 4.98 12.17
CA THR A 734 17.12 4.41 13.31
C THR A 734 16.13 3.80 14.29
N ASP A 735 16.42 2.59 14.76
CA ASP A 735 15.45 1.84 15.55
C ASP A 735 15.94 1.52 16.96
N LYS A 736 14.99 1.40 17.89
CA LYS A 736 15.24 0.99 19.27
C LYS A 736 14.15 0.04 19.75
N LEU A 737 14.57 -1.02 20.44
CA LEU A 737 13.64 -1.89 21.16
C LEU A 737 13.27 -1.23 22.50
N VAL A 738 11.98 -1.02 22.74
CA VAL A 738 11.44 -0.33 23.92
C VAL A 738 10.49 -1.26 24.67
N THR A 739 10.65 -1.32 26.00
CA THR A 739 9.71 -2.03 26.87
C THR A 739 8.60 -1.08 27.29
N VAL A 740 7.35 -1.44 27.01
CA VAL A 740 6.18 -0.59 27.23
C VAL A 740 5.31 -1.13 28.36
N ARG A 741 4.80 -0.20 29.17
CA ARG A 741 3.83 -0.44 30.24
C ARG A 741 2.73 0.62 30.17
N PRO A 742 1.47 0.27 30.44
CA PRO A 742 0.38 1.25 30.45
C PRO A 742 0.67 2.41 31.39
N GLY A 743 0.37 3.64 30.96
CA GLY A 743 0.63 4.87 31.71
C GLY A 743 2.10 5.29 31.83
N SER A 744 3.03 4.55 31.23
CA SER A 744 4.45 4.94 31.20
C SER A 744 4.76 5.85 30.00
N ASN A 745 5.79 6.69 30.14
CA ASN A 745 6.37 7.49 29.06
C ASN A 745 7.58 6.77 28.43
N ALA A 746 7.49 5.46 28.24
CA ALA A 746 8.64 4.63 27.82
C ALA A 746 9.16 4.98 26.42
N ILE A 747 8.29 5.50 25.55
CA ILE A 747 8.64 6.05 24.25
C ILE A 747 8.69 7.55 24.41
N ASP A 748 9.89 8.07 24.64
CA ASP A 748 10.16 9.50 24.82
C ASP A 748 11.13 9.98 23.74
N VAL A 749 10.59 10.61 22.70
CA VAL A 749 11.35 11.12 21.57
C VAL A 749 11.23 12.65 21.55
N PRO A 750 12.27 13.38 21.96
CA PRO A 750 12.29 14.84 21.89
C PRO A 750 12.48 15.30 20.44
N VAL A 751 11.74 16.35 20.09
CA VAL A 751 11.89 17.09 18.85
C VAL A 751 12.27 18.52 19.22
N VAL A 752 13.47 18.93 18.81
CA VAL A 752 13.96 20.28 19.02
C VAL A 752 13.53 21.13 17.85
N VAL A 753 12.73 22.16 18.13
CA VAL A 753 12.28 23.16 17.17
C VAL A 753 12.99 24.46 17.48
N LYS A 754 13.76 24.96 16.52
CA LYS A 754 14.46 26.23 16.61
C LYS A 754 13.66 27.25 15.82
N GLY A 755 13.34 28.37 16.45
CA GLY A 755 12.73 29.49 15.78
C GLY A 755 13.77 30.45 15.21
N ASP A 756 13.48 31.02 14.05
CA ASP A 756 14.23 32.09 13.42
C ASP A 756 13.32 32.93 12.50
N THR A 757 13.89 33.82 11.70
CA THR A 757 13.14 34.74 10.81
C THR A 757 13.43 34.47 9.33
N LEU A 758 14.00 33.30 9.03
CA LEU A 758 14.40 32.90 7.68
C LEU A 758 13.41 31.87 7.16
N TYR A 759 12.98 32.06 5.92
CA TYR A 759 12.10 31.09 5.29
C TYR A 759 12.73 29.69 5.19
N SER A 760 11.95 28.69 5.57
CA SER A 760 12.23 27.26 5.41
C SER A 760 10.95 26.49 5.01
N HIS A 761 11.06 25.18 4.77
CA HIS A 761 9.90 24.31 4.54
C HIS A 761 9.40 23.69 5.85
N ASP A 762 8.15 23.25 5.88
CA ASP A 762 7.64 22.46 7.01
C ASP A 762 8.50 21.21 7.24
N LEU A 763 8.85 20.97 8.52
CA LEU A 763 9.68 19.84 8.93
C LEU A 763 8.84 18.80 9.68
N ARG A 764 8.99 17.52 9.31
CA ARG A 764 8.27 16.41 9.94
C ARG A 764 9.26 15.51 10.67
N HIS A 765 9.12 15.45 11.98
CA HIS A 765 9.84 14.53 12.83
C HIS A 765 8.93 13.36 13.20
N ASP A 766 8.96 12.33 12.38
CA ASP A 766 8.07 11.18 12.47
C ASP A 766 8.74 9.98 13.16
N ILE A 767 7.93 9.21 13.88
CA ILE A 767 8.27 7.86 14.33
C ILE A 767 7.26 6.85 13.80
N ALA A 768 7.73 5.61 13.61
CA ALA A 768 6.89 4.45 13.33
C ALA A 768 7.13 3.35 14.39
N VAL A 769 6.08 2.59 14.74
CA VAL A 769 6.13 1.61 15.83
C VAL A 769 5.64 0.23 15.36
N LYS A 770 6.41 -0.81 15.71
CA LYS A 770 6.06 -2.22 15.48
C LYS A 770 5.99 -3.02 16.77
N ALA A 771 4.96 -3.84 16.90
CA ALA A 771 4.86 -4.85 17.95
C ALA A 771 5.97 -5.90 17.76
N VAL A 772 6.67 -6.23 18.86
CA VAL A 772 7.70 -7.28 18.86
C VAL A 772 7.26 -8.45 19.72
N LYS A 773 6.78 -8.17 20.94
CA LYS A 773 6.36 -9.22 21.89
C LYS A 773 5.45 -8.66 22.96
N GLY A 774 4.31 -9.31 23.20
CA GLY A 774 3.39 -8.99 24.29
C GLY A 774 2.86 -7.56 24.25
N ALA A 775 2.65 -6.99 23.06
CA ALA A 775 2.05 -5.67 22.85
C ALA A 775 1.25 -5.67 21.55
N VAL A 776 0.30 -4.74 21.45
CA VAL A 776 -0.38 -4.41 20.19
C VAL A 776 -0.13 -2.94 19.84
N VAL A 777 -0.11 -2.64 18.55
CA VAL A 777 0.05 -1.27 18.06
C VAL A 777 -1.22 -0.84 17.33
N GLY A 778 -1.81 0.21 17.88
CA GLY A 778 -2.91 0.97 17.34
C GLY A 778 -2.46 1.84 16.17
N SER A 779 -2.52 3.14 16.36
CA SER A 779 -1.87 4.12 15.48
C SER A 779 -0.35 3.92 15.50
N HIS A 780 0.19 3.44 14.38
CA HIS A 780 1.59 3.00 14.28
C HIS A 780 2.57 4.14 13.94
N ARG A 781 2.07 5.23 13.36
CA ARG A 781 2.85 6.36 12.87
C ARG A 781 2.28 7.67 13.41
N GLY A 782 3.17 8.61 13.70
CA GLY A 782 2.87 9.96 14.13
C GLY A 782 4.16 10.75 14.36
N GLY A 783 4.06 11.97 14.88
CA GLY A 783 5.23 12.85 14.99
C GLY A 783 4.95 14.27 15.45
N VAL A 784 5.96 15.12 15.32
CA VAL A 784 5.83 16.57 15.41
C VAL A 784 6.02 17.15 14.01
N THR A 785 5.04 17.90 13.54
CA THR A 785 5.14 18.72 12.33
C THR A 785 5.45 20.15 12.77
N THR A 786 6.63 20.63 12.41
CA THR A 786 7.05 22.02 12.58
C THR A 786 6.64 22.80 11.34
N GLN A 787 5.79 23.79 11.52
CA GLN A 787 5.33 24.67 10.47
C GLN A 787 6.21 25.91 10.40
N ASN A 788 6.73 26.22 9.23
CA ASN A 788 7.42 27.47 8.96
C ASN A 788 6.40 28.62 8.98
N ASP A 789 6.64 29.67 9.76
CA ASP A 789 5.80 30.87 9.82
C ASP A 789 6.42 32.12 9.19
N ASP A 790 7.60 31.97 8.57
CA ASP A 790 8.27 33.00 7.80
C ASP A 790 7.78 33.13 6.35
N PRO A 791 7.69 34.35 5.81
CA PRO A 791 7.33 34.54 4.41
C PRO A 791 8.47 34.14 3.48
N VAL A 792 8.11 33.49 2.36
CA VAL A 792 9.02 33.19 1.25
C VAL A 792 9.71 34.48 0.76
N PRO A 793 11.04 34.52 0.54
CA PRO A 793 11.71 35.71 0.03
C PRO A 793 11.26 36.02 -1.40
N THR A 794 10.95 37.28 -1.69
CA THR A 794 10.69 37.75 -3.05
C THR A 794 11.98 37.84 -3.87
N ILE A 795 11.88 37.55 -5.17
CA ILE A 795 13.02 37.60 -6.11
C ILE A 795 12.99 38.89 -6.94
N THR A 796 14.16 39.43 -7.26
CA THR A 796 14.35 40.47 -8.27
C THR A 796 15.44 40.03 -9.24
N VAL A 797 15.18 40.14 -10.54
CA VAL A 797 16.13 39.79 -11.59
C VAL A 797 16.65 41.06 -12.26
N THR A 798 17.97 41.15 -12.43
CA THR A 798 18.64 42.29 -13.05
C THR A 798 19.63 41.80 -14.11
N PRO A 799 19.55 42.28 -15.37
CA PRO A 799 20.55 41.93 -16.38
C PRO A 799 21.92 42.47 -15.97
N VAL A 800 22.95 41.62 -16.03
CA VAL A 800 24.36 41.99 -15.85
C VAL A 800 25.02 42.17 -17.22
N ALA A 801 24.73 41.25 -18.14
CA ALA A 801 25.11 41.31 -19.54
C ALA A 801 24.02 40.56 -20.35
N ASP A 802 22.99 41.28 -20.82
CA ASP A 802 21.87 40.72 -21.59
C ASP A 802 21.99 41.03 -23.10
N ARG A 803 23.06 41.70 -23.50
CA ARG A 803 23.44 41.88 -24.90
C ARG A 803 24.95 41.73 -25.00
N VAL A 804 25.39 40.70 -25.69
CA VAL A 804 26.81 40.32 -25.76
C VAL A 804 27.22 39.99 -27.19
N THR A 805 28.51 40.02 -27.47
CA THR A 805 29.06 39.47 -28.71
C THR A 805 29.38 37.98 -28.52
N GLU A 806 29.33 37.19 -29.58
CA GLU A 806 29.76 35.79 -29.56
C GLU A 806 31.13 35.59 -28.88
N GLY A 807 31.22 34.57 -28.03
CA GLY A 807 32.37 34.31 -27.15
C GLY A 807 32.30 35.01 -25.78
N GLN A 808 31.25 35.80 -25.52
CA GLN A 808 30.96 36.38 -24.20
C GLN A 808 29.71 35.75 -23.57
N SER A 809 29.59 35.80 -22.24
CA SER A 809 28.46 35.15 -21.55
C SER A 809 27.30 36.10 -21.30
N LEU A 810 26.09 35.69 -21.68
CA LEU A 810 24.87 36.31 -21.20
C LEU A 810 24.74 36.05 -19.70
N THR A 811 24.51 37.08 -18.89
CA THR A 811 24.44 36.96 -17.42
C THR A 811 23.31 37.80 -16.83
N TRP A 812 22.52 37.19 -15.95
CA TRP A 812 21.50 37.87 -15.13
C TRP A 812 21.75 37.60 -13.66
N ARG A 813 21.71 38.65 -12.83
CA ARG A 813 21.81 38.55 -11.38
C ARG A 813 20.42 38.48 -10.77
N LEU A 814 20.22 37.50 -9.91
CA LEU A 814 19.05 37.38 -9.08
C LEU A 814 19.38 37.87 -7.67
N THR A 815 18.46 38.62 -7.07
CA THR A 815 18.58 39.13 -5.70
C THR A 815 17.32 38.78 -4.91
N LEU A 816 17.50 38.20 -3.72
CA LEU A 816 16.44 37.93 -2.77
C LEU A 816 16.22 39.13 -1.85
N SER A 817 14.97 39.39 -1.48
CA SER A 817 14.64 40.43 -0.47
C SER A 817 15.21 40.13 0.92
N LYS A 818 15.37 38.85 1.26
CA LYS A 818 16.06 38.36 2.45
C LYS A 818 16.69 37.00 2.14
N ALA A 819 17.71 36.61 2.91
CA ALA A 819 18.24 35.26 2.82
C ALA A 819 17.19 34.22 3.26
N ALA A 820 17.23 33.03 2.66
CA ALA A 820 16.47 31.87 3.11
C ALA A 820 17.31 31.00 4.06
N GLY A 821 16.65 30.25 4.94
CA GLY A 821 17.28 29.28 5.84
C GLY A 821 17.58 27.95 5.15
N VAL A 822 17.08 27.77 3.92
CA VAL A 822 17.24 26.59 3.07
C VAL A 822 17.79 26.99 1.70
N ASP A 823 18.38 26.03 1.00
CA ASP A 823 18.74 26.20 -0.41
C ASP A 823 17.45 26.38 -1.23
N LEU A 824 17.44 27.39 -2.09
CA LEU A 824 16.33 27.63 -3.00
C LEU A 824 16.72 27.17 -4.40
N GLU A 825 16.32 25.95 -4.74
CA GLU A 825 16.43 25.39 -6.09
C GLU A 825 15.27 25.95 -6.95
N GLN A 826 15.58 26.74 -7.98
CA GLN A 826 14.59 27.32 -8.90
C GLN A 826 14.78 26.77 -10.32
N PRO A 827 13.75 26.11 -10.90
CA PRO A 827 13.83 25.65 -12.27
C PRO A 827 13.84 26.83 -13.25
N ILE A 828 14.64 26.72 -14.31
CA ILE A 828 14.68 27.66 -15.42
C ILE A 828 14.23 26.93 -16.67
N LEU A 829 13.17 27.43 -17.30
CA LEU A 829 12.65 26.94 -18.57
C LEU A 829 13.24 27.76 -19.71
N VAL A 830 13.57 27.10 -20.82
CA VAL A 830 13.99 27.77 -22.06
C VAL A 830 12.77 27.83 -22.96
N ASN A 831 12.28 29.04 -23.20
CA ASN A 831 11.10 29.26 -24.03
C ASN A 831 11.51 29.66 -25.45
N PRO A 832 10.71 29.28 -26.46
CA PRO A 832 10.95 29.70 -27.83
C PRO A 832 10.86 31.22 -27.95
N VAL A 833 11.77 31.82 -28.72
CA VAL A 833 11.75 33.27 -28.97
C VAL A 833 10.71 33.59 -30.04
N THR A 834 9.78 34.49 -29.74
CA THR A 834 8.70 34.87 -30.67
C THR A 834 9.09 35.95 -31.68
N ASP A 835 10.15 36.71 -31.38
CA ASP A 835 10.62 37.85 -32.17
C ASP A 835 12.14 37.73 -32.44
N GLY A 836 12.52 37.31 -33.65
CA GLY A 836 13.93 37.16 -34.05
C GLY A 836 14.35 35.70 -34.29
N ILE A 837 15.65 35.47 -34.36
CA ILE A 837 16.24 34.13 -34.46
C ILE A 837 16.67 33.70 -33.06
N GLU A 838 16.36 32.47 -32.71
CA GLU A 838 16.70 31.91 -31.41
C GLU A 838 18.12 31.38 -31.40
N LEU A 839 18.83 31.63 -30.30
CA LEU A 839 20.20 31.18 -30.04
C LEU A 839 20.32 29.68 -30.27
N SER A 840 21.25 29.28 -31.14
CA SER A 840 21.42 27.88 -31.51
C SER A 840 22.32 27.12 -30.53
N THR A 841 22.19 25.79 -30.51
CA THR A 841 23.07 24.91 -29.72
C THR A 841 24.52 24.91 -30.21
N LYS A 842 24.84 25.46 -31.39
CA LYS A 842 26.22 25.58 -31.89
C LYS A 842 26.96 26.78 -31.33
N ASP A 843 26.20 27.79 -30.91
CA ASP A 843 26.72 29.11 -30.51
C ASP A 843 26.83 29.23 -28.98
N VAL A 844 26.60 28.12 -28.28
CA VAL A 844 26.75 27.95 -26.83
C VAL A 844 27.89 26.98 -26.52
N ASP A 845 28.63 27.24 -25.44
CA ASP A 845 29.75 26.41 -25.02
C ASP A 845 29.37 24.91 -24.94
N PRO A 846 30.03 24.03 -25.71
CA PRO A 846 29.63 22.63 -25.81
C PRO A 846 29.92 21.84 -24.52
N GLN A 847 30.82 22.31 -23.64
CA GLN A 847 31.00 21.68 -22.32
C GLN A 847 29.88 22.08 -21.37
N TRP A 848 29.40 23.32 -21.44
CA TRP A 848 28.25 23.80 -20.66
C TRP A 848 26.97 23.07 -21.06
N LEU A 849 26.70 22.92 -22.37
CA LEU A 849 25.56 22.13 -22.84
C LEU A 849 25.62 20.69 -22.32
N ARG A 850 26.78 20.02 -22.43
CA ARG A 850 26.94 18.64 -21.94
C ARG A 850 26.72 18.49 -20.44
N ARG A 851 27.18 19.45 -19.63
CA ARG A 851 26.91 19.45 -18.18
C ARG A 851 25.42 19.59 -17.85
N ASN A 852 24.65 20.21 -18.74
CA ASN A 852 23.20 20.39 -18.61
C ASN A 852 22.40 19.39 -19.48
N GLY A 853 23.02 18.28 -19.89
CA GLY A 853 22.34 17.15 -20.54
C GLY A 853 22.10 17.29 -22.05
N VAL A 854 22.69 18.28 -22.71
CA VAL A 854 22.48 18.58 -24.13
C VAL A 854 23.79 18.45 -24.91
N GLU A 855 23.74 17.83 -26.10
CA GLU A 855 24.84 17.87 -27.06
C GLU A 855 24.66 19.03 -28.04
N ALA A 856 25.76 19.66 -28.45
CA ALA A 856 25.76 20.77 -29.41
C ALA A 856 25.44 20.34 -30.86
N ALA A 857 25.39 19.03 -31.14
CA ALA A 857 25.03 18.49 -32.45
C ALA A 857 23.89 17.46 -32.31
N PRO A 858 22.90 17.44 -33.24
CA PRO A 858 22.74 18.38 -34.37
C PRO A 858 22.38 19.79 -33.89
N GLU A 859 22.65 20.79 -34.74
CA GLU A 859 22.26 22.18 -34.51
C GLU A 859 20.73 22.30 -34.44
N ARG A 860 20.24 23.07 -33.47
CA ARG A 860 18.83 23.33 -33.21
C ARG A 860 18.68 24.55 -32.29
N PRO A 861 17.50 25.20 -32.25
CA PRO A 861 17.19 26.21 -31.25
C PRO A 861 17.33 25.67 -29.82
N LEU A 862 17.76 26.51 -28.87
CA LEU A 862 17.92 26.10 -27.47
C LEU A 862 16.63 25.56 -26.83
N SER A 863 15.45 26.10 -27.16
CA SER A 863 14.16 25.65 -26.66
C SER A 863 13.79 24.25 -27.15
N GLU A 864 14.32 23.82 -28.29
CA GLU A 864 14.12 22.49 -28.84
C GLU A 864 15.21 21.49 -28.39
N ALA A 865 16.18 21.97 -27.61
CA ALA A 865 17.33 21.17 -27.19
C ALA A 865 17.09 20.35 -25.91
N ASN A 866 15.93 20.48 -25.26
CA ASN A 866 15.60 19.88 -23.96
C ASN A 866 16.59 20.25 -22.86
N LEU A 867 17.03 21.51 -22.85
CA LEU A 867 18.01 22.01 -21.91
C LEU A 867 17.41 22.13 -20.49
N SER A 868 18.03 21.45 -19.53
CA SER A 868 17.62 21.47 -18.13
C SER A 868 18.49 22.44 -17.34
N LEU A 869 17.95 23.60 -16.97
CA LEU A 869 18.64 24.59 -16.16
C LEU A 869 18.00 24.71 -14.78
N GLU A 870 18.86 24.74 -13.76
CA GLU A 870 18.46 24.90 -12.36
C GLU A 870 19.34 25.98 -11.75
N LEU A 871 18.70 26.92 -11.05
CA LEU A 871 19.39 27.92 -10.26
C LEU A 871 19.37 27.50 -8.80
N ASP A 872 20.57 27.29 -8.26
CA ASP A 872 20.76 27.06 -6.84
C ASP A 872 21.10 28.39 -6.15
N ILE A 873 20.24 28.84 -5.24
CA ILE A 873 20.56 29.92 -4.32
C ILE A 873 20.86 29.30 -2.95
N PRO A 874 22.14 29.24 -2.52
CA PRO A 874 22.49 28.58 -1.26
C PRO A 874 21.86 29.27 -0.05
N ALA A 875 21.52 28.50 0.98
CA ALA A 875 21.04 29.00 2.25
C ALA A 875 21.96 30.11 2.80
N GLY A 876 21.36 31.17 3.32
CA GLY A 876 22.09 32.36 3.80
C GLY A 876 22.55 33.33 2.69
N SER A 877 22.46 32.96 1.41
CA SER A 877 22.79 33.86 0.30
C SER A 877 21.60 34.75 -0.07
N THR A 878 21.90 35.96 -0.55
CA THR A 878 20.87 36.90 -1.05
C THR A 878 20.95 37.11 -2.54
N SER A 879 21.86 36.45 -3.25
CA SER A 879 21.98 36.58 -4.70
C SER A 879 22.62 35.36 -5.35
N ALA A 880 22.25 35.11 -6.60
CA ALA A 880 22.88 34.14 -7.48
C ALA A 880 22.90 34.69 -8.92
N GLU A 881 23.66 34.05 -9.80
CA GLU A 881 23.76 34.44 -11.21
C GLU A 881 23.35 33.30 -12.11
N VAL A 882 22.63 33.64 -13.18
CA VAL A 882 22.34 32.74 -14.30
C VAL A 882 23.22 33.17 -15.45
N THR A 883 23.99 32.23 -16.00
CA THR A 883 24.96 32.50 -17.06
C THR A 883 24.80 31.51 -18.22
N VAL A 884 24.66 32.04 -19.44
CA VAL A 884 24.69 31.28 -20.69
C VAL A 884 25.96 31.67 -21.46
N PRO A 885 26.99 30.81 -21.48
CA PRO A 885 28.24 31.09 -22.18
C PRO A 885 28.11 30.84 -23.69
N THR A 886 28.33 31.87 -24.52
CA THR A 886 28.37 31.70 -25.98
C THR A 886 29.78 31.41 -26.47
N VAL A 887 29.91 30.87 -27.68
CA VAL A 887 31.19 30.63 -28.35
C VAL A 887 31.30 31.51 -29.60
N THR A 888 32.53 31.82 -30.00
CA THR A 888 32.80 32.46 -31.29
C THR A 888 32.95 31.39 -32.35
N ASP A 889 32.34 31.59 -33.51
CA ASP A 889 32.52 30.71 -34.65
C ASP A 889 33.06 31.47 -35.90
N GLN A 890 32.95 30.89 -37.10
CA GLN A 890 33.42 31.55 -38.35
C GLN A 890 32.28 31.79 -39.34
N VAL A 891 31.03 31.62 -38.90
CA VAL A 891 29.84 31.76 -39.71
C VAL A 891 29.28 33.15 -39.41
N ALA A 892 29.00 33.92 -40.46
CA ALA A 892 28.35 35.21 -40.28
C ALA A 892 26.86 34.99 -40.05
N GLU A 893 26.38 35.34 -38.87
CA GLU A 893 25.03 35.01 -38.42
C GLU A 893 24.21 36.28 -38.08
N PRO A 894 22.88 36.23 -38.29
CA PRO A 894 22.00 37.29 -37.80
C PRO A 894 21.97 37.30 -36.27
N SER A 895 21.64 38.46 -35.67
CA SER A 895 21.53 38.53 -34.21
C SER A 895 20.55 37.52 -33.64
N GLU A 896 21.02 36.73 -32.70
CA GLU A 896 20.25 35.68 -32.04
C GLU A 896 19.77 36.12 -30.66
N SER A 897 18.80 35.41 -30.10
CA SER A 897 18.21 35.74 -28.81
C SER A 897 17.84 34.51 -28.00
N VAL A 898 17.80 34.66 -26.68
CA VAL A 898 17.35 33.63 -25.75
C VAL A 898 16.26 34.20 -24.84
N LEU A 899 15.26 33.38 -24.54
CA LEU A 899 14.22 33.66 -23.55
C LEU A 899 14.23 32.55 -22.49
N LEU A 900 14.72 32.88 -21.30
CA LEU A 900 14.63 31.99 -20.15
C LEU A 900 13.50 32.45 -19.22
N GLU A 901 12.72 31.52 -18.71
CA GLU A 901 11.70 31.75 -17.69
C GLU A 901 12.15 31.09 -16.39
N LEU A 902 12.56 31.92 -15.43
CA LEU A 902 12.80 31.48 -14.07
C LEU A 902 11.48 31.50 -13.30
N ILE A 903 11.14 30.37 -12.68
CA ILE A 903 10.02 30.30 -11.75
C ILE A 903 10.59 30.53 -10.35
N GLY A 904 10.34 31.69 -9.76
CA GLY A 904 10.87 32.06 -8.46
C GLY A 904 10.24 31.31 -7.27
N SER A 905 10.91 31.34 -6.11
CA SER A 905 10.40 30.76 -4.86
C SER A 905 9.10 31.41 -4.41
N ASP A 906 8.94 32.71 -4.65
CA ASP A 906 7.71 33.49 -4.47
C ASP A 906 6.61 33.20 -5.52
N ALA A 907 6.90 32.27 -6.42
CA ALA A 907 6.06 31.79 -7.50
C ALA A 907 5.63 32.83 -8.51
N ARG A 908 6.49 33.82 -8.75
CA ARG A 908 6.40 34.66 -9.94
C ARG A 908 7.29 34.10 -11.03
N ALA A 909 6.84 34.23 -12.28
CA ALA A 909 7.68 34.00 -13.45
C ALA A 909 8.51 35.24 -13.73
N TYR A 910 9.81 35.05 -13.94
CA TYR A 910 10.77 36.09 -14.29
C TYR A 910 11.36 35.76 -15.66
N LEU A 911 11.16 36.65 -16.63
CA LEU A 911 11.69 36.49 -17.97
C LEU A 911 13.08 37.10 -18.08
N LEU A 912 14.07 36.28 -18.41
CA LEU A 912 15.44 36.65 -18.70
C LEU A 912 15.59 36.65 -20.22
N LYS A 913 15.72 37.84 -20.81
CA LYS A 913 15.92 38.01 -22.25
C LYS A 913 17.37 38.35 -22.51
N GLY A 914 17.97 37.72 -23.51
CA GLY A 914 19.34 37.97 -23.92
C GLY A 914 19.47 38.04 -25.44
N ALA A 915 20.42 38.84 -25.94
CA ALA A 915 20.74 38.93 -27.37
C ALA A 915 22.24 38.69 -27.59
N VAL A 916 22.55 37.88 -28.61
CA VAL A 916 23.92 37.57 -29.02
C VAL A 916 24.14 38.21 -30.39
N LEU A 917 25.22 38.98 -30.49
CA LEU A 917 25.64 39.65 -31.72
C LEU A 917 26.84 38.91 -32.30
N ASP A 918 26.87 38.76 -33.61
CA ASP A 918 28.01 38.25 -34.34
C ASP A 918 29.28 39.06 -34.03
N GLY A 919 30.39 38.35 -33.81
CA GLY A 919 31.71 38.90 -33.56
C GLY A 919 32.45 39.17 -34.86
N SER A 920 32.40 40.43 -35.33
CA SER A 920 33.09 40.89 -36.55
C SER A 920 34.57 40.49 -36.67
#